data_AF-A0A7W1JMN1-F1
#
_entry.id   AF-A0A7W1JMN1-F1
#
_cell.length_a   1.000
_cell.length_b   1.000
_cell.length_c   1.000
_cell.angle_alpha   90.00
_cell.angle_beta   90.00
_cell.angle_gamma   90.00
#
_symmetry.space_group_name_H-M   'P 1'
#
loop_
_entity.id
_entity.type
_entity.pdbx_description
1 polymer ?
#
loop_
_entity_poly.entity_id
_entity_poly.type
_entity_poly.pdbx_seq_one_letter_code
_entity_poly.pdbx_strand_id
1 'polypeptide(L)'
;MSNKLYPESCPDVYPKNWTQSQFQAQLDSILYNPNEQQLSVKNHEFSYLSLIERIIQVISGLLGFGNQGDSVKVTSELLKLLYTGATHGHLKESTIKRLQGAQYNLKSPLSHRSVVAVVNDIWNLHNAKTTQAANDSLKKMRTVLEDYHKIHAKVLQPHFWFRFFENPSINPKNLINFGDAPLELAKRACEKENYAQAFNFLLQAHSLKNKAPYFQEKFWNQFKAFLEKNFSIQTIKNRSNEIQNTIYELATTAFQNNNPSLAEEQLNFLLSLIKDKASLKEIRLRMGEIYINFSQIRLVEPFLQILKQHYTQNIEMLTKIADAYWSLQRIPDAILVLDDICKLYEIEFHTYQIGNKIVDIKVKIGTAYLNNQVNAVDQPGELSDNYENAIKYLSEAFVLNEKNKEIQQKLSQAFIQQFNQTPKDFEKRFGKTFVTFLDKCDASILNENKTEIQKMAFLCAEVALTNNKPIPAKKYVERVLNTFDNDPEFVSIVIDLFLKYQASKQLYPFMKGWLNHFNNNFIIFEKIGNIFSANKEDEASFETHEKALTYYEKQLLDTSISDETRTYALERVEVLGTKVNAYLLKQTTYWGSNSKEQEVALRLLSDLEYQKRFVNLFIQQWKASPENFGKNFGERFLIFMEKAKLNAFEKNDKELREITLACVQEALKFNKFPMALKYAERYFAFSEKDAEFILKFINQFIQNKSTIHLSGLLNSWLEKFSHHVIIIEKIGNILDFNQKVPQSIEVFKKALKLYEKRLTQIDISEQDRKTIQVRAADLRIKIAEYLFKQTSWWGTKSPEQQEAIDLLKVATKENPIHAKELAKKFRALGVAEKEKSVITRDDPKVVQYFRDSYELDPIPGDYLKTLIELYFKLENNVELMSLYIDIQSHPWASEVKLTAEQYYKLAQFFNKGNSRENSQHILDCLKNACKLDTKNTTYKRDFAQFTLTITQDKLKKISAEKSTEKNVKLQALLDELEIGKQFGLESFKDLSAQYAQTAVTIHRHLMEPFIKQFEVVHDKYMDGLEALAGENFQSTISKKADYSNANKHHHLKISKLILEFYDKAIAVDPSDATLHFDKGVMLEITGDIKGALESLRLAVKHATKENPFYYYLLSLLCSVNSEGGNEEMYFKKIPYDNEDHLKFREDYEIWQKQCLKHKKEEPIINPHDYSIITTGTFSTTRKLVLPTKKVV
;
A
#
# COMPACT_ATOMS: atom_id res chain seq x y z
N MET A 1 -53.01 -34.28 -7.32
CA MET A 1 -52.77 -33.96 -8.74
C MET A 1 -51.71 -32.88 -8.78
N SER A 2 -50.53 -33.24 -9.29
CA SER A 2 -49.26 -32.52 -9.11
C SER A 2 -49.12 -31.35 -10.09
N ASN A 3 -48.39 -30.31 -9.67
CA ASN A 3 -47.92 -29.21 -10.51
C ASN A 3 -47.19 -29.77 -11.74
N LYS A 4 -47.89 -29.93 -12.87
CA LYS A 4 -47.26 -30.31 -14.14
C LYS A 4 -46.38 -29.15 -14.59
N LEU A 5 -45.07 -29.35 -14.44
CA LEU A 5 -44.02 -28.54 -15.01
C LEU A 5 -44.09 -28.69 -16.53
N TYR A 6 -44.29 -27.58 -17.25
CA TYR A 6 -44.31 -27.58 -18.71
C TYR A 6 -42.91 -27.16 -19.22
N PRO A 7 -42.15 -28.07 -19.85
CA PRO A 7 -40.79 -27.79 -20.31
C PRO A 7 -40.70 -26.55 -21.21
N GLU A 8 -41.74 -26.28 -22.02
CA GLU A 8 -41.75 -25.12 -22.91
C GLU A 8 -41.72 -23.78 -22.14
N SER A 9 -42.28 -23.76 -20.94
CA SER A 9 -42.33 -22.57 -20.08
C SER A 9 -41.06 -22.33 -19.26
N CYS A 10 -40.10 -23.26 -19.27
CA CYS A 10 -38.89 -23.18 -18.47
C CYS A 10 -37.76 -22.49 -19.26
N PRO A 11 -37.17 -21.39 -18.75
CA PRO A 11 -36.11 -20.65 -19.45
C PRO A 11 -34.81 -21.45 -19.60
N ASP A 12 -34.59 -22.45 -18.75
CA ASP A 12 -33.38 -23.28 -18.65
C ASP A 12 -33.47 -24.63 -19.36
N VAL A 13 -34.67 -25.03 -19.80
CA VAL A 13 -34.88 -26.30 -20.49
C VAL A 13 -34.88 -26.05 -22.00
N TYR A 14 -33.73 -26.31 -22.63
CA TYR A 14 -33.66 -26.54 -24.06
C TYR A 14 -33.43 -28.04 -24.27
N PRO A 15 -34.46 -28.81 -24.67
CA PRO A 15 -34.43 -30.27 -24.58
C PRO A 15 -33.50 -30.95 -25.58
N LYS A 16 -32.90 -30.18 -26.50
CA LYS A 16 -32.06 -30.71 -27.57
C LYS A 16 -30.60 -30.32 -27.33
N ASN A 17 -29.75 -31.34 -27.17
CA ASN A 17 -28.30 -31.19 -27.17
C ASN A 17 -27.84 -30.99 -28.62
N TRP A 18 -27.62 -29.74 -29.01
CA TRP A 18 -27.17 -29.40 -30.35
C TRP A 18 -25.68 -29.69 -30.49
N THR A 19 -25.27 -30.44 -31.51
CA THR A 19 -23.86 -30.40 -31.93
C THR A 19 -23.56 -29.03 -32.53
N GLN A 20 -22.29 -28.62 -32.56
CA GLN A 20 -21.89 -27.34 -33.16
C GLN A 20 -22.41 -27.18 -34.61
N SER A 21 -22.41 -28.27 -35.39
CA SER A 21 -22.93 -28.28 -36.77
C SER A 21 -24.45 -28.10 -36.81
N GLN A 22 -25.20 -28.82 -35.97
CA GLN A 22 -26.66 -28.69 -35.92
C GLN A 22 -27.08 -27.30 -35.41
N PHE A 23 -26.37 -26.76 -34.41
CA PHE A 23 -26.61 -25.42 -33.89
C PHE A 23 -26.42 -24.37 -34.99
N GLN A 24 -25.31 -24.46 -35.71
CA GLN A 24 -24.99 -23.55 -36.79
C GLN A 24 -26.02 -23.66 -37.93
N ALA A 25 -26.47 -24.86 -38.28
CA ALA A 25 -27.51 -25.08 -39.29
C ALA A 25 -28.86 -24.43 -38.92
N GLN A 26 -29.28 -24.50 -37.66
CA GLN A 26 -30.49 -23.79 -37.21
C GLN A 26 -30.32 -22.28 -37.21
N LEU A 27 -29.16 -21.80 -36.79
CA LEU A 27 -28.93 -20.37 -36.77
C LEU A 27 -28.85 -19.79 -38.19
N ASP A 28 -28.24 -20.55 -39.12
CA ASP A 28 -28.20 -20.20 -40.54
C ASP A 28 -29.60 -20.23 -41.16
N SER A 29 -30.48 -21.17 -40.76
CA SER A 29 -31.88 -21.14 -41.20
C SER A 29 -32.61 -19.91 -40.67
N ILE A 30 -32.40 -19.51 -39.41
CA ILE A 30 -32.99 -18.29 -38.84
C ILE A 30 -32.46 -17.01 -39.51
N LEU A 31 -31.19 -17.01 -39.94
CA LEU A 31 -30.57 -15.85 -40.60
C LEU A 31 -30.94 -15.76 -42.09
N TYR A 32 -31.24 -16.89 -42.74
CA TYR A 32 -31.60 -16.96 -44.16
C TYR A 32 -33.12 -16.96 -44.32
N ASN A 33 -33.74 -15.77 -44.37
CA ASN A 33 -35.16 -15.60 -44.69
C ASN A 33 -35.32 -15.05 -46.12
N PRO A 34 -35.38 -15.90 -47.16
CA PRO A 34 -35.35 -15.44 -48.54
C PRO A 34 -36.60 -14.67 -48.98
N ASN A 35 -37.74 -14.79 -48.27
CA ASN A 35 -39.05 -14.34 -48.76
C ASN A 35 -39.93 -13.65 -47.69
N GLU A 36 -39.33 -13.02 -46.66
CA GLU A 36 -40.06 -12.39 -45.54
C GLU A 36 -41.09 -13.32 -44.86
N GLN A 37 -40.82 -14.63 -44.85
CA GLN A 37 -41.74 -15.61 -44.26
C GLN A 37 -41.73 -15.51 -42.73
N GLN A 38 -42.86 -15.86 -42.10
CA GLN A 38 -42.97 -15.85 -40.64
C GLN A 38 -42.20 -17.03 -40.06
N LEU A 39 -41.28 -16.74 -39.14
CA LEU A 39 -40.54 -17.76 -38.40
C LEU A 39 -41.50 -18.51 -37.45
N SER A 40 -41.35 -19.82 -37.37
CA SER A 40 -42.12 -20.70 -36.50
C SER A 40 -41.21 -21.69 -35.80
N VAL A 41 -41.71 -22.24 -34.68
CA VAL A 41 -41.01 -23.30 -33.95
C VAL A 41 -41.88 -24.55 -33.89
N LYS A 42 -41.33 -25.65 -34.38
CA LYS A 42 -41.91 -27.00 -34.26
C LYS A 42 -40.85 -27.92 -33.66
N ASN A 43 -41.16 -28.56 -32.54
CA ASN A 43 -40.23 -29.47 -31.84
C ASN A 43 -38.85 -28.84 -31.54
N HIS A 44 -38.81 -27.57 -31.14
CA HIS A 44 -37.58 -26.79 -30.88
C HIS A 44 -36.68 -26.57 -32.10
N GLU A 45 -37.21 -26.79 -33.31
CA GLU A 45 -36.54 -26.46 -34.57
C GLU A 45 -37.24 -25.27 -35.22
N PHE A 46 -36.45 -24.36 -35.78
CA PHE A 46 -36.93 -23.17 -36.45
C PHE A 46 -37.18 -23.49 -37.93
N SER A 47 -38.37 -23.17 -38.39
CA SER A 47 -38.76 -23.26 -39.80
C SER A 47 -39.58 -22.04 -40.20
N TYR A 48 -39.58 -21.70 -41.48
CA TYR A 48 -40.45 -20.65 -42.00
C TYR A 48 -41.79 -21.23 -42.44
N LEU A 49 -42.87 -20.51 -42.12
CA LEU A 49 -44.21 -20.85 -42.59
C LEU A 49 -44.43 -20.22 -43.96
N SER A 50 -44.90 -21.04 -44.91
CA SER A 50 -45.54 -20.56 -46.12
C SER A 50 -46.79 -19.73 -45.78
N LEU A 51 -47.29 -18.93 -46.74
CA LEU A 51 -48.51 -18.14 -46.55
C LEU A 51 -49.71 -19.01 -46.12
N ILE A 52 -49.83 -20.21 -46.69
CA ILE A 52 -50.89 -21.17 -46.38
C ILE A 52 -50.73 -21.68 -44.94
N GLU A 53 -49.53 -22.10 -44.56
CA GLU A 53 -49.26 -22.58 -43.19
C GLU A 53 -49.48 -21.47 -42.16
N ARG A 54 -49.15 -20.22 -42.49
CA ARG A 54 -49.43 -19.07 -41.63
C ARG A 54 -50.93 -18.94 -41.36
N ILE A 55 -51.77 -19.05 -42.39
CA ILE A 55 -53.22 -19.02 -42.25
C ILE A 55 -53.69 -20.20 -41.38
N ILE A 56 -53.16 -21.41 -41.63
CA ILE A 56 -53.48 -22.60 -40.83
C ILE A 56 -53.10 -22.42 -39.36
N GLN A 57 -51.94 -21.81 -39.07
CA GLN A 57 -51.46 -21.59 -37.70
C GLN A 57 -52.28 -20.52 -36.97
N VAL A 58 -52.75 -19.48 -37.67
CA VAL A 58 -53.70 -18.50 -37.11
C VAL A 58 -55.03 -19.15 -36.77
N ILE A 59 -55.58 -19.95 -37.69
CA ILE A 59 -56.82 -20.72 -37.45
C ILE A 59 -56.62 -21.71 -36.30
N SER A 60 -55.48 -22.40 -36.25
CA SER A 60 -55.13 -23.32 -35.17
C SER A 60 -55.07 -22.61 -33.83
N GLY A 61 -54.44 -21.43 -33.76
CA GLY A 61 -54.40 -20.60 -32.56
C GLY A 61 -55.79 -20.14 -32.10
N LEU A 62 -56.66 -19.72 -33.04
CA LEU A 62 -58.05 -19.33 -32.75
C LEU A 62 -58.88 -20.50 -32.21
N LEU A 63 -58.66 -21.70 -32.75
CA LEU A 63 -59.30 -22.94 -32.29
C LEU A 63 -58.66 -23.51 -31.03
N GLY A 64 -57.68 -22.84 -30.42
CA GLY A 64 -57.06 -23.30 -29.18
C GLY A 64 -56.06 -24.45 -29.35
N PHE A 65 -55.59 -24.72 -30.57
CA PHE A 65 -54.42 -25.55 -30.87
C PHE A 65 -53.13 -24.69 -30.80
N GLY A 66 -51.97 -25.33 -30.66
CA GLY A 66 -50.70 -24.61 -30.56
C GLY A 66 -50.35 -23.87 -31.86
N ASN A 67 -50.28 -22.54 -31.81
CA ASN A 67 -49.77 -21.72 -32.91
C ASN A 67 -48.23 -21.77 -32.94
N GLN A 68 -47.66 -22.44 -33.93
CA GLN A 68 -46.22 -22.58 -34.10
C GLN A 68 -45.53 -21.27 -34.48
N GLY A 69 -46.27 -20.32 -35.08
CA GLY A 69 -45.79 -18.98 -35.44
C GLY A 69 -46.02 -17.93 -34.37
N ASP A 70 -46.46 -18.30 -33.16
CA ASP A 70 -46.67 -17.34 -32.08
C ASP A 70 -45.36 -16.59 -31.74
N SER A 71 -45.38 -15.27 -31.91
CA SER A 71 -44.18 -14.43 -31.74
C SER A 71 -43.54 -14.56 -30.35
N VAL A 72 -44.35 -14.82 -29.32
CA VAL A 72 -43.86 -14.96 -27.95
C VAL A 72 -43.11 -16.28 -27.79
N LYS A 73 -43.66 -17.36 -28.34
CA LYS A 73 -43.05 -18.69 -28.34
C LYS A 73 -41.78 -18.74 -29.18
N VAL A 74 -41.81 -18.16 -30.37
CA VAL A 74 -40.65 -18.06 -31.27
C VAL A 74 -39.51 -17.30 -30.59
N THR A 75 -39.82 -16.16 -29.96
CA THR A 75 -38.83 -15.35 -29.23
C THR A 75 -38.27 -16.09 -28.01
N SER A 76 -39.11 -16.78 -27.23
CA SER A 76 -38.67 -17.62 -26.10
C SER A 76 -37.63 -18.66 -26.55
N GLU A 77 -37.97 -19.44 -27.57
CA GLU A 77 -37.08 -20.51 -28.06
C GLU A 77 -35.81 -19.93 -28.69
N LEU A 78 -35.89 -18.75 -29.30
CA LEU A 78 -34.73 -18.07 -29.86
C LEU A 78 -33.78 -17.57 -28.76
N LEU A 79 -34.32 -17.02 -27.68
CA LEU A 79 -33.53 -16.64 -26.51
C LEU A 79 -32.87 -17.86 -25.86
N LYS A 80 -33.57 -19.00 -25.77
CA LYS A 80 -33.00 -20.27 -25.28
C LYS A 80 -31.88 -20.79 -26.20
N LEU A 81 -32.08 -20.74 -27.52
CA LEU A 81 -31.07 -21.13 -28.50
C LEU A 81 -29.82 -20.25 -28.36
N LEU A 82 -29.97 -18.93 -28.32
CA LEU A 82 -28.86 -17.98 -28.18
C LEU A 82 -28.11 -18.16 -26.86
N TYR A 83 -28.82 -18.35 -25.75
CA TYR A 83 -28.22 -18.65 -24.46
C TYR A 83 -27.43 -19.95 -24.50
N THR A 84 -28.02 -21.03 -25.05
CA THR A 84 -27.36 -22.33 -25.21
C THR A 84 -26.11 -22.23 -26.09
N GLY A 85 -26.16 -21.45 -27.17
CA GLY A 85 -25.02 -21.22 -28.05
C GLY A 85 -23.87 -20.49 -27.37
N ALA A 86 -24.19 -19.53 -26.49
CA ALA A 86 -23.19 -18.79 -25.72
C ALA A 86 -22.55 -19.66 -24.64
N THR A 87 -23.33 -20.45 -23.91
CA THR A 87 -22.79 -21.31 -22.83
C THR A 87 -21.91 -22.44 -23.36
N HIS A 88 -22.22 -22.98 -24.54
CA HIS A 88 -21.46 -24.08 -25.15
C HIS A 88 -20.35 -23.61 -26.12
N GLY A 89 -20.14 -22.30 -26.26
CA GLY A 89 -19.12 -21.76 -27.16
C GLY A 89 -19.39 -22.04 -28.64
N HIS A 90 -20.66 -22.22 -29.03
CA HIS A 90 -21.04 -22.49 -30.42
C HIS A 90 -21.14 -21.21 -31.28
N LEU A 91 -21.24 -20.04 -30.65
CA LEU A 91 -21.33 -18.74 -31.32
C LEU A 91 -19.94 -18.21 -31.68
N LYS A 92 -19.55 -18.37 -32.96
CA LYS A 92 -18.34 -17.76 -33.52
C LYS A 92 -18.53 -16.26 -33.78
N GLU A 93 -17.44 -15.49 -33.79
CA GLU A 93 -17.48 -14.04 -34.05
C GLU A 93 -18.24 -13.68 -35.34
N SER A 94 -17.98 -14.40 -36.42
CA SER A 94 -18.66 -14.20 -37.72
C SER A 94 -20.17 -14.41 -37.62
N THR A 95 -20.60 -15.33 -36.76
CA THR A 95 -22.00 -15.60 -36.49
C THR A 95 -22.64 -14.49 -35.66
N ILE A 96 -21.94 -13.95 -34.67
CA ILE A 96 -22.42 -12.82 -33.86
C ILE A 96 -22.57 -11.55 -34.72
N LYS A 97 -21.61 -11.27 -35.61
CA LYS A 97 -21.71 -10.15 -36.57
C LYS A 97 -22.93 -10.30 -37.50
N ARG A 98 -23.23 -11.51 -37.97
CA ARG A 98 -24.43 -11.79 -38.77
C ARG A 98 -25.72 -11.56 -37.99
N LEU A 99 -25.78 -11.98 -36.72
CA LEU A 99 -26.91 -11.70 -35.83
C LEU A 99 -27.11 -10.19 -35.60
N GLN A 100 -26.02 -9.44 -35.40
CA GLN A 100 -26.07 -7.98 -35.26
C GLN A 100 -26.51 -7.27 -36.54
N GLY A 101 -26.12 -7.76 -37.72
CA GLY A 101 -26.61 -7.22 -38.99
C GLY A 101 -28.10 -7.49 -39.19
N ALA A 102 -28.56 -8.68 -38.84
CA ALA A 102 -29.95 -9.11 -39.03
C ALA A 102 -30.95 -8.45 -38.06
N GLN A 103 -30.50 -7.91 -36.93
CA GLN A 103 -31.37 -7.27 -35.92
C GLN A 103 -32.02 -5.96 -36.41
N TYR A 104 -31.44 -5.30 -37.40
CA TYR A 104 -31.96 -4.03 -37.96
C TYR A 104 -33.07 -4.22 -38.99
N ASN A 105 -33.38 -5.47 -39.35
CA ASN A 105 -34.54 -5.75 -40.20
C ASN A 105 -35.82 -5.72 -39.35
N LEU A 106 -36.59 -4.62 -39.45
CA LEU A 106 -37.81 -4.37 -38.66
C LEU A 106 -38.89 -5.47 -38.76
N LYS A 107 -38.83 -6.32 -39.81
CA LYS A 107 -39.75 -7.46 -39.97
C LYS A 107 -39.20 -8.78 -39.39
N SER A 108 -37.95 -8.79 -38.93
CA SER A 108 -37.31 -9.98 -38.39
C SER A 108 -37.69 -10.22 -36.92
N PRO A 109 -37.96 -11.46 -36.49
CA PRO A 109 -38.08 -11.80 -35.06
C PRO A 109 -36.82 -11.45 -34.25
N LEU A 110 -35.67 -11.28 -34.91
CA LEU A 110 -34.42 -10.81 -34.30
C LEU A 110 -34.48 -9.35 -33.83
N SER A 111 -35.46 -8.56 -34.30
CA SER A 111 -35.68 -7.17 -33.88
C SER A 111 -36.37 -7.04 -32.52
N HIS A 112 -36.84 -8.14 -31.92
CA HIS A 112 -37.47 -8.11 -30.60
C HIS A 112 -36.46 -7.59 -29.56
N ARG A 113 -36.87 -6.63 -28.72
CA ARG A 113 -35.98 -5.93 -27.77
C ARG A 113 -35.18 -6.87 -26.87
N SER A 114 -35.78 -7.95 -26.39
CA SER A 114 -35.10 -8.97 -25.57
C SER A 114 -34.03 -9.74 -26.36
N VAL A 115 -34.27 -10.03 -27.64
CA VAL A 115 -33.31 -10.74 -28.51
C VAL A 115 -32.14 -9.82 -28.83
N VAL A 116 -32.41 -8.55 -29.15
CA VAL A 116 -31.39 -7.52 -29.35
C VAL A 116 -30.51 -7.35 -28.12
N ALA A 117 -31.10 -7.30 -26.91
CA ALA A 117 -30.34 -7.22 -25.67
C ALA A 117 -29.40 -8.42 -25.50
N VAL A 118 -29.90 -9.64 -25.73
CA VAL A 118 -29.12 -10.88 -25.64
C VAL A 118 -28.01 -10.94 -26.70
N VAL A 119 -28.28 -10.51 -27.94
CA VAL A 119 -27.26 -10.45 -29.02
C VAL A 119 -26.15 -9.45 -28.69
N ASN A 120 -26.48 -8.31 -28.09
CA ASN A 120 -25.47 -7.34 -27.64
C ASN A 120 -24.65 -7.88 -26.46
N ASP A 121 -25.27 -8.58 -25.51
CA ASP A 121 -24.54 -9.22 -24.42
C ASP A 121 -23.63 -10.36 -24.91
N ILE A 122 -24.02 -11.11 -25.95
CA ILE A 122 -23.17 -12.09 -26.63
C ILE A 122 -21.95 -11.42 -27.26
N TRP A 123 -22.13 -10.26 -27.89
CA TRP A 123 -21.02 -9.50 -28.45
C TRP A 123 -20.06 -9.01 -27.38
N ASN A 124 -20.58 -8.54 -26.24
CA ASN A 124 -19.77 -8.15 -25.09
C ASN A 124 -19.03 -9.35 -24.49
N LEU A 125 -19.68 -10.52 -24.42
CA LEU A 125 -19.09 -11.79 -23.99
C LEU A 125 -17.90 -12.19 -24.86
N HIS A 126 -18.04 -12.11 -26.19
CA HIS A 126 -16.96 -12.46 -27.14
C HIS A 126 -15.76 -11.52 -27.03
N ASN A 127 -15.99 -10.24 -26.72
CA ASN A 127 -14.94 -9.23 -26.58
C ASN A 127 -14.37 -9.11 -25.15
N ALA A 128 -14.88 -9.88 -24.20
CA ALA A 128 -14.44 -9.84 -22.81
C ALA A 128 -13.00 -10.34 -22.69
N LYS A 129 -12.08 -9.47 -22.27
CA LYS A 129 -10.67 -9.84 -22.01
C LYS A 129 -10.47 -10.69 -20.74
N THR A 130 -11.52 -10.86 -19.93
CA THR A 130 -11.43 -11.51 -18.62
C THR A 130 -12.58 -12.50 -18.41
N THR A 131 -12.30 -13.59 -17.71
CA THR A 131 -13.30 -14.62 -17.31
C THR A 131 -14.46 -14.03 -16.50
N GLN A 132 -14.21 -12.98 -15.71
CA GLN A 132 -15.25 -12.32 -14.92
C GLN A 132 -16.27 -11.58 -15.80
N ALA A 133 -15.81 -10.77 -16.76
CA ALA A 133 -16.70 -10.08 -17.69
C ALA A 133 -17.51 -11.05 -18.57
N ALA A 134 -16.95 -12.23 -18.86
CA ALA A 134 -17.68 -13.30 -19.53
C ALA A 134 -18.81 -13.87 -18.66
N ASN A 135 -18.54 -14.16 -17.39
CA ASN A 135 -19.56 -14.62 -16.44
C ASN A 135 -20.68 -13.58 -16.23
N ASP A 136 -20.32 -12.30 -16.16
CA ASP A 136 -21.29 -11.21 -15.98
C ASP A 136 -22.22 -11.08 -17.20
N SER A 137 -21.70 -11.28 -18.41
CA SER A 137 -22.49 -11.24 -19.65
C SER A 137 -23.47 -12.41 -19.72
N LEU A 138 -23.03 -13.63 -19.38
CA LEU A 138 -23.92 -14.80 -19.27
C LEU A 138 -25.02 -14.60 -18.22
N LYS A 139 -24.69 -13.96 -17.09
CA LYS A 139 -25.66 -13.63 -16.03
C LYS A 139 -26.72 -12.63 -16.53
N LYS A 140 -26.34 -11.63 -17.33
CA LYS A 140 -27.29 -10.69 -17.94
C LYS A 140 -28.21 -11.39 -18.94
N MET A 141 -27.66 -12.22 -19.83
CA MET A 141 -28.45 -13.00 -20.79
C MET A 141 -29.48 -13.88 -20.09
N ARG A 142 -29.05 -14.56 -19.02
CA ARG A 142 -29.93 -15.35 -18.16
C ARG A 142 -31.06 -14.51 -17.57
N THR A 143 -30.74 -13.32 -17.07
CA THR A 143 -31.73 -12.40 -16.49
C THR A 143 -32.77 -11.99 -17.54
N VAL A 144 -32.35 -11.64 -18.75
CA VAL A 144 -33.26 -11.30 -19.86
C VAL A 144 -34.18 -12.47 -20.21
N LEU A 145 -33.65 -13.69 -20.24
CA LEU A 145 -34.41 -14.90 -20.53
C LEU A 145 -35.42 -15.23 -19.41
N GLU A 146 -35.02 -15.12 -18.13
CA GLU A 146 -35.90 -15.27 -16.98
C GLU A 146 -37.02 -14.23 -16.97
N ASP A 147 -36.70 -12.95 -17.22
CA ASP A 147 -37.68 -11.86 -17.25
C ASP A 147 -38.66 -12.00 -18.41
N TYR A 148 -38.17 -12.43 -19.58
CA TYR A 148 -39.03 -12.72 -20.71
C TYR A 148 -40.03 -13.83 -20.38
N HIS A 149 -39.58 -14.94 -19.79
CA HIS A 149 -40.46 -16.03 -19.36
C HIS A 149 -41.44 -15.60 -18.25
N LYS A 150 -41.02 -14.75 -17.31
CA LYS A 150 -41.89 -14.16 -16.28
C LYS A 150 -43.03 -13.35 -16.90
N ILE A 151 -42.71 -12.45 -17.82
CA ILE A 151 -43.69 -11.57 -18.47
C ILE A 151 -44.69 -12.39 -19.31
N HIS A 152 -44.20 -13.45 -19.97
CA HIS A 152 -44.95 -14.20 -20.96
C HIS A 152 -45.47 -15.57 -20.49
N ALA A 153 -45.39 -15.88 -19.20
CA ALA A 153 -45.73 -17.19 -18.63
C ALA A 153 -47.13 -17.70 -19.06
N LYS A 154 -48.13 -16.82 -19.16
CA LYS A 154 -49.50 -17.20 -19.59
C LYS A 154 -49.60 -17.64 -21.05
N VAL A 155 -48.74 -17.12 -21.92
CA VAL A 155 -48.72 -17.41 -23.37
C VAL A 155 -47.87 -18.63 -23.67
N LEU A 156 -46.79 -18.84 -22.90
CA LEU A 156 -45.90 -20.00 -23.02
C LEU A 156 -46.50 -21.30 -22.44
N GLN A 157 -47.68 -21.23 -21.82
CA GLN A 157 -48.42 -22.40 -21.33
C GLN A 157 -49.00 -23.24 -22.49
N PRO A 158 -49.31 -24.53 -22.23
CA PRO A 158 -50.00 -25.38 -23.18
C PRO A 158 -51.28 -24.75 -23.72
N HIS A 159 -51.65 -25.14 -24.93
CA HIS A 159 -52.76 -24.57 -25.69
C HIS A 159 -54.10 -24.69 -24.94
N PHE A 160 -55.08 -23.87 -25.33
CA PHE A 160 -56.35 -23.67 -24.61
C PHE A 160 -57.04 -24.97 -24.17
N TRP A 161 -57.14 -25.96 -25.07
CA TRP A 161 -57.75 -27.26 -24.72
C TRP A 161 -57.06 -27.97 -23.56
N PHE A 162 -55.74 -27.90 -23.48
CA PHE A 162 -54.98 -28.52 -22.40
C PHE A 162 -55.24 -27.81 -21.07
N ARG A 163 -55.39 -26.47 -21.08
CA ARG A 163 -55.79 -25.67 -19.92
C ARG A 163 -57.23 -25.95 -19.48
N PHE A 164 -58.13 -26.17 -20.45
CA PHE A 164 -59.54 -26.45 -20.20
C PHE A 164 -59.74 -27.82 -19.54
N PHE A 165 -59.01 -28.85 -19.96
CA PHE A 165 -59.18 -30.21 -19.43
C PHE A 165 -58.36 -30.51 -18.17
N GLU A 166 -57.21 -29.87 -17.95
CA GLU A 166 -56.32 -30.21 -16.82
C GLU A 166 -56.37 -29.24 -15.63
N ASN A 167 -57.11 -28.13 -15.73
CA ASN A 167 -57.19 -27.06 -14.72
C ASN A 167 -55.86 -26.76 -13.99
N PRO A 168 -54.76 -26.46 -14.71
CA PRO A 168 -53.47 -26.27 -14.08
C PRO A 168 -53.45 -24.93 -13.34
N SER A 169 -53.68 -24.94 -12.03
CA SER A 169 -53.46 -23.79 -11.15
C SER A 169 -51.96 -23.55 -10.95
N ILE A 170 -51.27 -23.14 -12.02
CA ILE A 170 -49.86 -22.72 -11.90
C ILE A 170 -49.88 -21.28 -11.41
N ASN A 171 -49.53 -21.11 -10.13
CA ASN A 171 -49.28 -19.79 -9.56
C ASN A 171 -48.08 -19.18 -10.30
N PRO A 172 -48.23 -18.06 -11.04
CA PRO A 172 -47.12 -17.39 -11.71
C PRO A 172 -46.03 -16.88 -10.74
N LYS A 173 -46.29 -16.90 -9.43
CA LYS A 173 -45.26 -16.66 -8.39
C LYS A 173 -44.35 -17.86 -8.13
N ASN A 174 -44.74 -19.08 -8.53
CA ASN A 174 -43.92 -20.30 -8.42
C ASN A 174 -43.06 -20.50 -9.67
N LEU A 175 -42.44 -19.44 -10.16
CA LEU A 175 -41.52 -19.55 -11.28
C LEU A 175 -40.23 -20.23 -10.83
N ILE A 176 -39.88 -21.24 -11.59
CA ILE A 176 -38.77 -22.16 -11.37
C ILE A 176 -37.49 -21.39 -11.69
N ASN A 177 -36.59 -21.26 -10.72
CA ASN A 177 -35.32 -20.59 -10.96
C ASN A 177 -34.49 -21.43 -11.94
N PHE A 178 -33.62 -20.82 -12.73
CA PHE A 178 -32.72 -21.54 -13.64
C PHE A 178 -31.96 -22.67 -12.90
N GLY A 179 -32.13 -23.91 -13.36
CA GLY A 179 -31.63 -25.15 -12.77
C GLY A 179 -32.65 -25.91 -11.92
N ASP A 180 -33.74 -25.29 -11.48
CA ASP A 180 -34.79 -25.96 -10.70
C ASP A 180 -35.60 -26.96 -11.55
N ALA A 181 -35.67 -26.77 -12.88
CA ALA A 181 -36.38 -27.69 -13.76
C ALA A 181 -35.66 -29.05 -13.90
N PRO A 182 -34.33 -29.12 -14.19
CA PRO A 182 -33.61 -30.39 -14.14
C PRO A 182 -33.65 -31.04 -12.74
N LEU A 183 -33.64 -30.27 -11.65
CA LEU A 183 -33.82 -30.82 -10.30
C LEU A 183 -35.17 -31.53 -10.12
N GLU A 184 -36.27 -30.91 -10.56
CA GLU A 184 -37.59 -31.53 -10.47
C GLU A 184 -37.76 -32.72 -11.43
N LEU A 185 -37.13 -32.67 -12.61
CA LEU A 185 -37.06 -33.80 -13.53
C LEU A 185 -36.26 -34.97 -12.94
N ALA A 186 -35.17 -34.69 -12.23
CA ALA A 186 -34.41 -35.70 -11.51
C ALA A 186 -35.28 -36.40 -10.45
N LYS A 187 -36.02 -35.62 -9.67
CA LYS A 187 -36.97 -36.14 -8.67
C LYS A 187 -38.02 -37.07 -9.29
N ARG A 188 -38.64 -36.66 -10.41
CA ARG A 188 -39.62 -37.49 -11.13
C ARG A 188 -39.02 -38.75 -11.73
N ALA A 189 -37.78 -38.67 -12.25
CA ALA A 189 -37.07 -39.84 -12.75
C ALA A 189 -36.75 -40.83 -11.62
N CYS A 190 -36.41 -40.33 -10.41
CA CYS A 190 -36.27 -41.13 -9.21
C CYS A 190 -37.58 -41.82 -8.78
N GLU A 191 -38.71 -41.11 -8.81
CA GLU A 191 -40.03 -41.67 -8.49
C GLU A 191 -40.43 -42.82 -9.45
N LYS A 192 -39.88 -42.81 -10.67
CA LYS A 192 -40.05 -43.86 -11.68
C LYS A 192 -38.93 -44.91 -11.69
N GLU A 193 -38.07 -44.90 -10.67
CA GLU A 193 -36.91 -45.80 -10.54
C GLU A 193 -35.91 -45.73 -11.71
N ASN A 194 -35.95 -44.66 -12.51
CA ASN A 194 -34.98 -44.43 -13.59
C ASN A 194 -33.78 -43.62 -13.09
N TYR A 195 -32.98 -44.25 -12.23
CA TYR A 195 -31.86 -43.60 -11.52
C TYR A 195 -30.78 -43.05 -12.45
N ALA A 196 -30.52 -43.72 -13.58
CA ALA A 196 -29.55 -43.23 -14.58
C ALA A 196 -30.00 -41.90 -15.19
N GLN A 197 -31.29 -41.80 -15.52
CA GLN A 197 -31.88 -40.56 -16.04
C GLN A 197 -31.95 -39.47 -14.96
N ALA A 198 -32.30 -39.84 -13.72
CA ALA A 198 -32.30 -38.91 -12.60
C ALA A 198 -30.92 -38.29 -12.37
N PHE A 199 -29.86 -39.11 -12.39
CA PHE A 199 -28.49 -38.64 -12.26
C PHE A 199 -28.06 -37.73 -13.43
N ASN A 200 -28.47 -38.03 -14.67
CA ASN A 200 -28.23 -37.14 -15.80
C ASN A 200 -28.90 -35.77 -15.63
N PHE A 201 -30.11 -35.72 -15.10
CA PHE A 201 -30.79 -34.45 -14.82
C PHE A 201 -30.12 -33.67 -13.68
N LEU A 202 -29.58 -34.34 -12.66
CA LEU A 202 -28.75 -33.69 -11.63
C LEU A 202 -27.45 -33.12 -12.22
N LEU A 203 -26.74 -33.88 -13.07
CA LEU A 203 -25.55 -33.35 -13.74
C LEU A 203 -25.88 -32.19 -14.67
N GLN A 204 -27.06 -32.20 -15.31
CA GLN A 204 -27.56 -31.06 -16.08
C GLN A 204 -27.87 -29.85 -15.19
N ALA A 205 -28.49 -30.03 -14.03
CA ALA A 205 -28.68 -28.95 -13.05
C ALA A 205 -27.34 -28.33 -12.64
N HIS A 206 -26.32 -29.16 -12.41
CA HIS A 206 -24.97 -28.71 -12.05
C HIS A 206 -24.26 -27.98 -13.20
N SER A 207 -24.36 -28.50 -14.43
CA SER A 207 -23.67 -27.95 -15.62
C SER A 207 -24.16 -26.56 -16.02
N LEU A 208 -25.36 -26.18 -15.58
CA LEU A 208 -25.86 -24.80 -15.70
C LEU A 208 -25.05 -23.80 -14.86
N LYS A 209 -24.10 -24.26 -14.02
CA LYS A 209 -23.13 -23.48 -13.23
C LYS A 209 -23.79 -22.32 -12.49
N ASN A 210 -25.00 -22.53 -11.99
CA ASN A 210 -25.72 -21.51 -11.27
C ASN A 210 -25.06 -21.30 -9.89
N LYS A 211 -24.13 -20.34 -9.81
CA LYS A 211 -23.39 -20.02 -8.59
C LYS A 211 -24.24 -19.35 -7.50
N ALA A 212 -25.55 -19.13 -7.70
CA ALA A 212 -26.41 -18.54 -6.68
C ALA A 212 -26.41 -19.44 -5.42
N PRO A 213 -26.08 -18.90 -4.22
CA PRO A 213 -25.94 -19.69 -2.99
C PRO A 213 -27.17 -20.57 -2.70
N TYR A 214 -28.38 -20.01 -2.83
CA TYR A 214 -29.63 -20.75 -2.64
C TYR A 214 -29.79 -21.95 -3.59
N PHE A 215 -29.41 -21.78 -4.86
CA PHE A 215 -29.46 -22.88 -5.81
C PHE A 215 -28.42 -23.94 -5.49
N GLN A 216 -27.19 -23.53 -5.15
CA GLN A 216 -26.11 -24.46 -4.78
C GLN A 216 -26.49 -25.32 -3.56
N GLU A 217 -27.11 -24.72 -2.56
CA GLU A 217 -27.61 -25.43 -1.38
C GLU A 217 -28.77 -26.37 -1.74
N LYS A 218 -29.75 -25.90 -2.51
CA LYS A 218 -30.88 -26.73 -2.98
C LYS A 218 -30.41 -27.90 -3.85
N PHE A 219 -29.50 -27.64 -4.77
CA PHE A 219 -28.87 -28.65 -5.62
C PHE A 219 -28.12 -29.67 -4.76
N TRP A 220 -27.27 -29.20 -3.85
CA TRP A 220 -26.51 -30.05 -2.94
C TRP A 220 -27.41 -30.98 -2.14
N ASN A 221 -28.46 -30.45 -1.50
CA ASN A 221 -29.38 -31.25 -0.70
C ASN A 221 -30.06 -32.36 -1.52
N GLN A 222 -30.47 -32.07 -2.75
CA GLN A 222 -31.05 -33.08 -3.65
C GLN A 222 -30.02 -34.08 -4.16
N PHE A 223 -28.82 -33.61 -4.52
CA PHE A 223 -27.73 -34.45 -5.02
C PHE A 223 -27.23 -35.41 -3.95
N LYS A 224 -27.03 -34.91 -2.73
CA LYS A 224 -26.66 -35.70 -1.54
C LYS A 224 -27.71 -36.76 -1.23
N ALA A 225 -28.98 -36.38 -1.10
CA ALA A 225 -30.07 -37.32 -0.85
C ALA A 225 -30.22 -38.38 -1.95
N PHE A 226 -30.00 -38.00 -3.22
CA PHE A 226 -29.96 -38.95 -4.34
C PHE A 226 -28.83 -39.97 -4.17
N LEU A 227 -27.62 -39.53 -3.85
CA LEU A 227 -26.46 -40.40 -3.70
C LEU A 227 -26.58 -41.30 -2.46
N GLU A 228 -27.03 -40.78 -1.32
CA GLU A 228 -27.25 -41.58 -0.10
C GLU A 228 -28.15 -42.79 -0.34
N LYS A 229 -29.22 -42.61 -1.13
CA LYS A 229 -30.18 -43.68 -1.42
C LYS A 229 -29.73 -44.63 -2.53
N ASN A 230 -28.97 -44.14 -3.52
CA ASN A 230 -28.79 -44.84 -4.80
C ASN A 230 -27.33 -45.14 -5.18
N PHE A 231 -26.33 -44.78 -4.36
CA PHE A 231 -24.91 -44.98 -4.71
C PHE A 231 -24.50 -46.46 -4.86
N SER A 232 -25.22 -47.39 -4.22
CA SER A 232 -24.99 -48.83 -4.35
C SER A 232 -25.38 -49.41 -5.72
N ILE A 233 -26.16 -48.67 -6.52
CA ILE A 233 -26.60 -49.10 -7.85
C ILE A 233 -25.41 -49.04 -8.81
N GLN A 234 -25.12 -50.16 -9.51
CA GLN A 234 -23.92 -50.30 -10.35
C GLN A 234 -23.81 -49.22 -11.44
N THR A 235 -24.92 -48.77 -12.03
CA THR A 235 -24.93 -47.69 -13.04
C THR A 235 -24.49 -46.34 -12.47
N ILE A 236 -24.78 -46.06 -11.20
CA ILE A 236 -24.32 -44.85 -10.49
C ILE A 236 -22.88 -45.03 -10.04
N LYS A 237 -22.53 -46.20 -9.49
CA LYS A 237 -21.17 -46.54 -9.06
C LYS A 237 -20.14 -46.43 -10.19
N ASN A 238 -20.51 -46.82 -11.41
CA ASN A 238 -19.67 -46.68 -12.61
C ASN A 238 -19.38 -45.22 -12.99
N ARG A 239 -20.09 -44.24 -12.41
CA ARG A 239 -19.90 -42.80 -12.63
C ARG A 239 -19.24 -42.10 -11.42
N SER A 240 -18.49 -42.85 -10.62
CA SER A 240 -17.78 -42.35 -9.43
C SER A 240 -16.92 -41.12 -9.71
N ASN A 241 -16.23 -41.07 -10.85
CA ASN A 241 -15.39 -39.93 -11.25
C ASN A 241 -16.23 -38.65 -11.51
N GLU A 242 -17.41 -38.79 -12.11
CA GLU A 242 -18.32 -37.66 -12.34
C GLU A 242 -18.90 -37.14 -11.03
N ILE A 243 -19.24 -38.06 -10.11
CA ILE A 243 -19.68 -37.72 -8.74
C ILE A 243 -18.58 -36.96 -8.00
N GLN A 244 -17.35 -37.47 -8.00
CA GLN A 244 -16.19 -36.82 -7.39
C GLN A 244 -16.00 -35.41 -7.92
N ASN A 245 -15.90 -35.24 -9.24
CA ASN A 245 -15.69 -33.95 -9.88
C ASN A 245 -16.84 -32.96 -9.58
N THR A 246 -18.08 -33.44 -9.59
CA THR A 246 -19.26 -32.60 -9.23
C THR A 246 -19.14 -32.08 -7.81
N ILE A 247 -18.84 -32.96 -6.83
CA ILE A 247 -18.72 -32.55 -5.43
C ILE A 247 -17.54 -31.58 -5.21
N TYR A 248 -16.42 -31.76 -5.92
CA TYR A 248 -15.31 -30.80 -5.87
C TYR A 248 -15.69 -29.42 -6.39
N GLU A 249 -16.39 -29.37 -7.52
CA GLU A 249 -16.83 -28.10 -8.12
C GLU A 249 -17.83 -27.40 -7.20
N LEU A 250 -18.73 -28.14 -6.55
CA LEU A 250 -19.64 -27.59 -5.53
C LEU A 250 -18.87 -27.02 -4.34
N ALA A 251 -17.91 -27.78 -3.78
CA ALA A 251 -17.13 -27.33 -2.62
C ALA A 251 -16.30 -26.08 -2.95
N THR A 252 -15.69 -26.06 -4.14
CA THR A 252 -14.96 -24.89 -4.65
C THR A 252 -15.90 -23.69 -4.82
N THR A 253 -17.11 -23.90 -5.35
CA THR A 253 -18.11 -22.85 -5.52
C THR A 253 -18.64 -22.33 -4.18
N ALA A 254 -18.83 -23.23 -3.20
CA ALA A 254 -19.23 -22.88 -1.85
C ALA A 254 -18.16 -22.00 -1.16
N PHE A 255 -16.87 -22.32 -1.30
CA PHE A 255 -15.79 -21.44 -0.84
C PHE A 255 -15.75 -20.09 -1.56
N GLN A 256 -15.91 -20.05 -2.88
CA GLN A 256 -16.01 -18.79 -3.66
C GLN A 256 -17.19 -17.91 -3.19
N ASN A 257 -18.26 -18.54 -2.71
CA ASN A 257 -19.44 -17.87 -2.17
C ASN A 257 -19.32 -17.56 -0.66
N ASN A 258 -18.13 -17.69 -0.06
CA ASN A 258 -17.88 -17.51 1.37
C ASN A 258 -18.77 -18.40 2.27
N ASN A 259 -19.05 -19.64 1.85
CA ASN A 259 -19.78 -20.63 2.65
C ASN A 259 -18.88 -21.87 2.95
N PRO A 260 -17.89 -21.71 3.86
CA PRO A 260 -16.94 -22.78 4.17
C PRO A 260 -17.60 -24.00 4.82
N SER A 261 -18.67 -23.82 5.59
CA SER A 261 -19.40 -24.93 6.22
C SER A 261 -20.06 -25.86 5.20
N LEU A 262 -20.65 -25.31 4.14
CA LEU A 262 -21.24 -26.11 3.07
C LEU A 262 -20.16 -26.84 2.26
N ALA A 263 -19.03 -26.17 2.00
CA ALA A 263 -17.91 -26.79 1.32
C ALA A 263 -17.31 -27.96 2.13
N GLU A 264 -17.18 -27.78 3.44
CA GLU A 264 -16.71 -28.83 4.36
C GLU A 264 -17.69 -30.01 4.41
N GLU A 265 -19.00 -29.74 4.48
CA GLU A 265 -20.04 -30.78 4.41
C GLU A 265 -19.92 -31.58 3.10
N GLN A 266 -19.74 -30.89 1.98
CA GLN A 266 -19.59 -31.49 0.65
C GLN A 266 -18.37 -32.41 0.57
N LEU A 267 -17.21 -31.94 1.04
CA LEU A 267 -15.99 -32.73 1.01
C LEU A 267 -16.04 -33.90 2.00
N ASN A 268 -16.63 -33.71 3.18
CA ASN A 268 -16.82 -34.80 4.15
C ASN A 268 -17.77 -35.88 3.62
N PHE A 269 -18.82 -35.48 2.89
CA PHE A 269 -19.68 -36.43 2.20
C PHE A 269 -18.93 -37.22 1.13
N LEU A 270 -18.06 -36.57 0.34
CA LEU A 270 -17.24 -37.25 -0.65
C LEU A 270 -16.32 -38.30 -0.01
N LEU A 271 -15.70 -37.97 1.12
CA LEU A 271 -14.88 -38.91 1.89
C LEU A 271 -15.70 -40.12 2.37
N SER A 272 -16.98 -39.93 2.72
CA SER A 272 -17.87 -41.01 3.15
C SER A 272 -18.23 -42.00 2.03
N LEU A 273 -18.27 -41.54 0.78
CA LEU A 273 -18.63 -42.37 -0.39
C LEU A 273 -17.49 -43.30 -0.84
N ILE A 274 -16.24 -42.97 -0.52
CA ILE A 274 -15.07 -43.58 -1.18
C ILE A 274 -14.29 -44.43 -0.18
N LYS A 275 -14.39 -45.75 -0.36
CA LYS A 275 -13.73 -46.75 0.48
C LYS A 275 -12.36 -47.21 -0.05
N ASP A 276 -12.06 -46.92 -1.30
CA ASP A 276 -10.79 -47.30 -1.92
C ASP A 276 -9.63 -46.40 -1.44
N LYS A 277 -8.53 -47.03 -0.98
CA LYS A 277 -7.38 -46.32 -0.39
C LYS A 277 -6.64 -45.44 -1.41
N ALA A 278 -6.56 -45.86 -2.68
CA ALA A 278 -5.87 -45.08 -3.71
C ALA A 278 -6.65 -43.79 -4.03
N SER A 279 -7.96 -43.94 -4.24
CA SER A 279 -8.89 -42.83 -4.46
C SER A 279 -8.90 -41.86 -3.26
N LEU A 280 -8.85 -42.38 -2.03
CA LEU A 280 -8.82 -41.56 -0.81
C LEU A 280 -7.59 -40.63 -0.75
N LYS A 281 -6.43 -41.08 -1.23
CA LYS A 281 -5.21 -40.25 -1.28
C LYS A 281 -5.37 -39.08 -2.26
N GLU A 282 -5.87 -39.35 -3.47
CA GLU A 282 -6.15 -38.30 -4.46
C GLU A 282 -7.20 -37.32 -3.95
N ILE A 283 -8.21 -37.81 -3.21
CA ILE A 283 -9.25 -36.94 -2.67
C ILE A 283 -8.72 -36.00 -1.60
N ARG A 284 -7.96 -36.55 -0.64
CA ARG A 284 -7.32 -35.75 0.39
C ARG A 284 -6.38 -34.70 -0.20
N LEU A 285 -5.69 -35.04 -1.29
CA LEU A 285 -4.85 -34.10 -2.01
C LEU A 285 -5.68 -32.93 -2.57
N ARG A 286 -6.75 -33.21 -3.33
CA ARG A 286 -7.63 -32.16 -3.90
C ARG A 286 -8.35 -31.34 -2.82
N MET A 287 -8.75 -31.95 -1.71
CA MET A 287 -9.29 -31.23 -0.55
C MET A 287 -8.28 -30.24 0.03
N GLY A 288 -7.04 -30.69 0.21
CA GLY A 288 -5.94 -29.85 0.66
C GLY A 288 -5.70 -28.68 -0.29
N GLU A 289 -5.77 -28.89 -1.61
CA GLU A 289 -5.67 -27.83 -2.62
C GLU A 289 -6.78 -26.79 -2.51
N ILE A 290 -8.02 -27.23 -2.26
CA ILE A 290 -9.13 -26.30 -2.06
C ILE A 290 -8.88 -25.48 -0.78
N TYR A 291 -8.62 -26.14 0.35
CA TYR A 291 -8.43 -25.43 1.62
C TYR A 291 -7.26 -24.46 1.58
N ILE A 292 -6.16 -24.81 0.91
CA ILE A 292 -5.00 -23.92 0.82
C ILE A 292 -5.24 -22.73 -0.11
N ASN A 293 -5.96 -22.92 -1.22
CA ASN A 293 -6.26 -21.85 -2.18
C ASN A 293 -7.25 -20.83 -1.63
N PHE A 294 -8.10 -21.22 -0.67
CA PHE A 294 -9.04 -20.34 0.02
C PHE A 294 -8.56 -19.93 1.43
N SER A 295 -7.26 -20.11 1.72
CA SER A 295 -6.61 -19.70 2.98
C SER A 295 -7.30 -20.23 4.24
N GLN A 296 -7.90 -21.42 4.19
CA GLN A 296 -8.54 -22.09 5.33
C GLN A 296 -7.49 -22.84 6.16
N ILE A 297 -6.60 -22.08 6.79
CA ILE A 297 -5.36 -22.57 7.42
C ILE A 297 -5.61 -23.67 8.46
N ARG A 298 -6.71 -23.60 9.24
CA ARG A 298 -7.05 -24.65 10.22
C ARG A 298 -7.49 -25.95 9.55
N LEU A 299 -8.19 -25.87 8.42
CA LEU A 299 -8.70 -27.05 7.70
C LEU A 299 -7.63 -27.70 6.84
N VAL A 300 -6.63 -26.95 6.37
CA VAL A 300 -5.54 -27.51 5.54
C VAL A 300 -4.53 -28.31 6.36
N GLU A 301 -4.41 -28.07 7.67
CA GLU A 301 -3.38 -28.67 8.53
C GLU A 301 -3.20 -30.19 8.35
N PRO A 302 -4.27 -31.02 8.34
CA PRO A 302 -4.14 -32.48 8.17
C PRO A 302 -3.62 -32.89 6.78
N PHE A 303 -3.63 -31.98 5.80
CA PHE A 303 -3.28 -32.23 4.41
C PHE A 303 -1.89 -31.71 4.03
N LEU A 304 -1.29 -30.82 4.83
CA LEU A 304 -0.04 -30.13 4.48
C LEU A 304 1.11 -31.10 4.15
N GLN A 305 1.21 -32.24 4.85
CA GLN A 305 2.24 -33.24 4.56
C GLN A 305 2.03 -33.93 3.19
N ILE A 306 0.77 -34.28 2.85
CA ILE A 306 0.43 -34.91 1.57
C ILE A 306 0.63 -33.91 0.43
N LEU A 307 0.23 -32.64 0.63
CA LEU A 307 0.45 -31.57 -0.33
C LEU A 307 1.95 -31.35 -0.58
N LYS A 308 2.76 -31.29 0.48
CA LYS A 308 4.23 -31.17 0.36
C LYS A 308 4.84 -32.31 -0.44
N GLN A 309 4.43 -33.55 -0.17
CA GLN A 309 4.93 -34.74 -0.88
C GLN A 309 4.53 -34.76 -2.36
N HIS A 310 3.37 -34.22 -2.71
CA HIS A 310 2.88 -34.20 -4.09
C HIS A 310 3.48 -33.05 -4.92
N TYR A 311 3.62 -31.87 -4.31
CA TYR A 311 3.99 -30.63 -5.01
C TYR A 311 5.48 -30.28 -4.90
N THR A 312 6.37 -31.27 -4.99
CA THR A 312 7.82 -31.07 -4.79
C THR A 312 8.49 -30.14 -5.80
N GLN A 313 7.84 -29.82 -6.93
CA GLN A 313 8.37 -28.94 -7.98
C GLN A 313 7.47 -27.73 -8.26
N ASN A 314 6.32 -27.60 -7.59
CA ASN A 314 5.39 -26.48 -7.82
C ASN A 314 5.65 -25.38 -6.79
N ILE A 315 6.46 -24.38 -7.16
CA ILE A 315 6.88 -23.30 -6.26
C ILE A 315 5.70 -22.50 -5.70
N GLU A 316 4.68 -22.20 -6.51
CA GLU A 316 3.51 -21.45 -6.04
C GLU A 316 2.79 -22.21 -4.93
N MET A 317 2.60 -23.51 -5.12
CA MET A 317 1.94 -24.36 -4.15
C MET A 317 2.78 -24.55 -2.89
N LEU A 318 4.09 -24.79 -3.02
CA LEU A 318 5.01 -24.87 -1.89
C LEU A 318 5.03 -23.57 -1.08
N THR A 319 4.93 -22.40 -1.74
CA THR A 319 4.86 -21.10 -1.05
C THR A 319 3.61 -21.03 -0.17
N LYS A 320 2.45 -21.41 -0.71
CA LYS A 320 1.19 -21.46 0.06
C LYS A 320 1.28 -22.47 1.22
N ILE A 321 1.94 -23.61 1.03
CA ILE A 321 2.18 -24.63 2.07
C ILE A 321 3.06 -24.06 3.18
N ALA A 322 4.15 -23.35 2.84
CA ALA A 322 5.01 -22.69 3.81
C ALA A 322 4.26 -21.63 4.62
N ASP A 323 3.45 -20.80 3.97
CA ASP A 323 2.64 -19.78 4.66
C ASP A 323 1.58 -20.39 5.58
N ALA A 324 0.99 -21.52 5.18
CA ALA A 324 0.08 -22.28 6.03
C ALA A 324 0.79 -22.84 7.28
N TYR A 325 1.94 -23.49 7.12
CA TYR A 325 2.75 -23.94 8.27
C TYR A 325 3.15 -22.79 9.19
N TRP A 326 3.55 -21.65 8.59
CA TRP A 326 3.93 -20.44 9.34
C TRP A 326 2.76 -19.92 10.18
N SER A 327 1.57 -19.84 9.59
CA SER A 327 0.36 -19.35 10.25
C SER A 327 -0.13 -20.29 11.37
N LEU A 328 0.17 -21.58 11.26
CA LEU A 328 -0.08 -22.59 12.30
C LEU A 328 1.00 -22.61 13.40
N GLN A 329 1.97 -21.69 13.38
CA GLN A 329 3.12 -21.68 14.30
C GLN A 329 4.02 -22.93 14.18
N ARG A 330 3.93 -23.68 13.07
CA ARG A 330 4.81 -24.81 12.73
C ARG A 330 6.03 -24.31 11.96
N ILE A 331 6.77 -23.40 12.58
CA ILE A 331 7.87 -22.65 11.95
C ILE A 331 8.98 -23.57 11.41
N PRO A 332 9.41 -24.65 12.10
CA PRO A 332 10.40 -25.59 11.55
C PRO A 332 9.94 -26.23 10.23
N ASP A 333 8.68 -26.66 10.13
CA ASP A 333 8.13 -27.24 8.91
C ASP A 333 8.06 -26.22 7.76
N ALA A 334 7.69 -24.97 8.09
CA ALA A 334 7.66 -23.88 7.12
C ALA A 334 9.07 -23.60 6.56
N ILE A 335 10.09 -23.57 7.42
CA ILE A 335 11.49 -23.37 7.02
C ILE A 335 11.95 -24.49 6.08
N LEU A 336 11.63 -25.75 6.37
CA LEU A 336 11.97 -26.86 5.47
C LEU A 336 11.35 -26.69 4.08
N VAL A 337 10.09 -26.23 4.00
CA VAL A 337 9.44 -25.99 2.70
C VAL A 337 10.05 -24.78 1.99
N LEU A 338 10.36 -23.70 2.72
CA LEU A 338 11.02 -22.53 2.15
C LEU A 338 12.43 -22.84 1.64
N ASP A 339 13.17 -23.72 2.32
CA ASP A 339 14.48 -24.22 1.88
C ASP A 339 14.36 -25.06 0.59
N ASP A 340 13.33 -25.92 0.50
CA ASP A 340 13.02 -26.65 -0.73
C ASP A 340 12.71 -25.69 -1.89
N ILE A 341 11.99 -24.59 -1.65
CA ILE A 341 11.71 -23.55 -2.65
C ILE A 341 13.00 -22.84 -3.09
N CYS A 342 13.90 -22.50 -2.16
CA CYS A 342 15.19 -21.91 -2.50
C CYS A 342 16.01 -22.82 -3.44
N LYS A 343 16.06 -24.13 -3.17
CA LYS A 343 16.76 -25.10 -4.03
C LYS A 343 16.14 -25.20 -5.43
N LEU A 344 14.81 -25.17 -5.55
CA LEU A 344 14.15 -25.17 -6.85
C LEU A 344 14.49 -23.91 -7.65
N TYR A 345 14.49 -22.75 -7.00
CA TYR A 345 14.86 -21.50 -7.65
C TYR A 345 16.34 -21.44 -8.07
N GLU A 346 17.24 -22.09 -7.32
CA GLU A 346 18.65 -22.22 -7.70
C GLU A 346 18.84 -23.10 -8.96
N ILE A 347 17.90 -24.00 -9.25
CA ILE A 347 17.90 -24.85 -10.46
C ILE A 347 17.24 -24.14 -11.66
N GLU A 348 16.16 -23.37 -11.43
CA GLU A 348 15.28 -22.83 -12.49
C GLU A 348 15.55 -21.35 -12.91
N PHE A 349 16.79 -20.95 -13.24
CA PHE A 349 17.14 -19.72 -14.02
C PHE A 349 17.54 -18.40 -13.32
N HIS A 350 18.42 -17.66 -14.02
CA HIS A 350 19.05 -16.37 -13.74
C HIS A 350 18.18 -15.10 -13.93
N THR A 351 16.85 -15.16 -13.78
CA THR A 351 16.03 -13.95 -14.01
C THR A 351 15.99 -13.04 -12.77
N TYR A 352 16.16 -11.73 -12.98
CA TYR A 352 16.22 -10.72 -11.91
C TYR A 352 14.99 -10.71 -10.97
N GLN A 353 13.81 -11.04 -11.49
CA GLN A 353 12.56 -11.07 -10.71
C GLN A 353 12.51 -12.21 -9.68
N ILE A 354 13.17 -13.34 -9.97
CA ILE A 354 13.27 -14.48 -9.05
C ILE A 354 14.18 -14.13 -7.86
N GLY A 355 15.24 -13.35 -8.11
CA GLY A 355 16.19 -12.92 -7.07
C GLY A 355 15.53 -12.25 -5.87
N ASN A 356 14.55 -11.37 -6.10
CA ASN A 356 13.86 -10.69 -5.01
C ASN A 356 13.02 -11.65 -4.15
N LYS A 357 12.34 -12.64 -4.75
CA LYS A 357 11.57 -13.64 -3.99
C LYS A 357 12.47 -14.55 -3.15
N ILE A 358 13.63 -14.96 -3.69
CA ILE A 358 14.61 -15.73 -2.92
C ILE A 358 15.12 -14.90 -1.74
N VAL A 359 15.42 -13.61 -1.98
CA VAL A 359 15.84 -12.68 -0.92
C VAL A 359 14.79 -12.63 0.19
N ASP A 360 13.52 -12.41 -0.14
CA ASP A 360 12.44 -12.32 0.85
C ASP A 360 12.31 -13.63 1.65
N ILE A 361 12.41 -14.79 0.99
CA ILE A 361 12.37 -16.10 1.63
C ILE A 361 13.55 -16.29 2.59
N LYS A 362 14.78 -16.00 2.14
CA LYS A 362 16.00 -16.14 2.95
C LYS A 362 15.99 -15.16 4.14
N VAL A 363 15.46 -13.95 3.97
CA VAL A 363 15.25 -12.99 5.07
C VAL A 363 14.22 -13.52 6.06
N LYS A 364 13.10 -14.08 5.59
CA LYS A 364 12.06 -14.66 6.46
C LYS A 364 12.61 -15.82 7.29
N ILE A 365 13.34 -16.75 6.69
CA ILE A 365 14.00 -17.86 7.40
C ILE A 365 15.03 -17.32 8.40
N GLY A 366 15.93 -16.45 7.95
CA GLY A 366 17.00 -15.91 8.79
C GLY A 366 16.48 -15.10 9.99
N THR A 367 15.37 -14.37 9.81
CA THR A 367 14.69 -13.64 10.89
C THR A 367 14.06 -14.58 11.92
N ALA A 368 13.46 -15.69 11.49
CA ALA A 368 12.89 -16.67 12.42
C ALA A 368 13.97 -17.32 13.30
N TYR A 369 15.12 -17.67 12.71
CA TYR A 369 16.29 -18.15 13.46
C TYR A 369 16.82 -17.09 14.42
N LEU A 370 16.98 -15.84 13.96
CA LEU A 370 17.44 -14.72 14.79
C LEU A 370 16.53 -14.48 16.02
N ASN A 371 15.22 -14.63 15.83
CA ASN A 371 14.23 -14.45 16.90
C ASN A 371 14.02 -15.71 17.77
N ASN A 372 14.84 -16.76 17.60
CA ASN A 372 14.70 -18.05 18.30
C ASN A 372 13.33 -18.72 18.14
N GLN A 373 12.64 -18.47 17.03
CA GLN A 373 11.32 -19.05 16.75
C GLN A 373 11.37 -20.52 16.30
N VAL A 374 12.57 -21.05 16.06
CA VAL A 374 12.81 -22.39 15.51
C VAL A 374 13.13 -23.41 16.60
N ASN A 375 13.24 -22.98 17.87
CA ASN A 375 13.50 -23.88 18.98
C ASN A 375 12.32 -24.83 19.18
N ALA A 376 12.53 -26.10 18.82
CA ALA A 376 11.71 -27.19 19.29
C ALA A 376 11.71 -27.16 20.82
N VAL A 377 10.53 -27.31 21.40
CA VAL A 377 10.19 -27.10 22.82
C VAL A 377 11.02 -27.96 23.80
N ASP A 378 11.88 -28.88 23.35
CA ASP A 378 12.42 -29.94 24.22
C ASP A 378 13.96 -30.11 24.26
N GLN A 379 14.78 -29.28 23.59
CA GLN A 379 16.26 -29.39 23.69
C GLN A 379 16.98 -28.06 23.98
N PRO A 380 17.11 -27.66 25.26
CA PRO A 380 17.70 -26.38 25.67
C PRO A 380 19.24 -26.27 25.50
N GLY A 381 19.88 -27.12 24.68
CA GLY A 381 21.33 -27.16 24.50
C GLY A 381 21.89 -26.52 23.22
N GLU A 382 21.07 -26.23 22.21
CA GLU A 382 21.55 -25.93 20.84
C GLU A 382 21.27 -24.47 20.38
N LEU A 383 21.21 -23.51 21.30
CA LEU A 383 21.01 -22.09 20.95
C LEU A 383 22.10 -21.51 20.02
N SER A 384 23.30 -22.11 19.99
CA SER A 384 24.39 -21.72 19.07
C SER A 384 24.04 -21.94 17.60
N ASP A 385 23.19 -22.91 17.31
CA ASP A 385 22.93 -23.35 15.94
C ASP A 385 21.90 -22.44 15.27
N ASN A 386 21.09 -21.73 16.05
CA ASN A 386 20.13 -20.76 15.54
C ASN A 386 20.81 -19.54 14.92
N TYR A 387 21.74 -18.89 15.62
CA TYR A 387 22.39 -17.71 15.06
C TYR A 387 23.34 -18.08 13.92
N GLU A 388 23.94 -19.28 13.94
CA GLU A 388 24.69 -19.82 12.80
C GLU A 388 23.80 -19.94 11.55
N ASN A 389 22.60 -20.51 11.69
CA ASN A 389 21.62 -20.58 10.60
C ASN A 389 21.10 -19.19 10.19
N ALA A 390 20.86 -18.29 11.14
CA ALA A 390 20.47 -16.91 10.85
C ALA A 390 21.53 -16.20 9.99
N ILE A 391 22.81 -16.29 10.38
CA ILE A 391 23.94 -15.72 9.63
C ILE A 391 24.01 -16.35 8.23
N LYS A 392 23.85 -17.67 8.12
CA LYS A 392 23.86 -18.36 6.82
C LYS A 392 22.82 -17.78 5.86
N TYR A 393 21.53 -17.81 6.23
CA TYR A 393 20.46 -17.35 5.34
C TYR A 393 20.49 -15.83 5.10
N LEU A 394 20.76 -15.02 6.14
CA LEU A 394 20.83 -13.56 6.00
C LEU A 394 22.05 -13.12 5.17
N SER A 395 23.18 -13.84 5.25
CA SER A 395 24.35 -13.53 4.41
C SER A 395 24.12 -13.88 2.95
N GLU A 396 23.44 -14.98 2.65
CA GLU A 396 23.02 -15.33 1.29
C GLU A 396 22.02 -14.30 0.73
N ALA A 397 21.05 -13.85 1.54
CA ALA A 397 20.13 -12.79 1.16
C ALA A 397 20.85 -11.46 0.92
N PHE A 398 21.85 -11.14 1.74
CA PHE A 398 22.66 -9.94 1.62
C PHE A 398 23.46 -9.92 0.33
N VAL A 399 24.06 -11.04 -0.08
CA VAL A 399 24.78 -11.15 -1.37
C VAL A 399 23.85 -10.91 -2.56
N LEU A 400 22.59 -11.33 -2.47
CA LEU A 400 21.61 -11.14 -3.53
C LEU A 400 21.04 -9.71 -3.57
N ASN A 401 20.96 -9.01 -2.44
CA ASN A 401 20.45 -7.64 -2.35
C ASN A 401 21.20 -6.79 -1.31
N GLU A 402 22.43 -6.42 -1.68
CA GLU A 402 23.37 -5.72 -0.79
C GLU A 402 22.86 -4.36 -0.31
N LYS A 403 21.92 -3.72 -1.00
CA LYS A 403 21.42 -2.37 -0.65
C LYS A 403 20.26 -2.39 0.35
N ASN A 404 19.70 -3.56 0.67
CA ASN A 404 18.56 -3.64 1.58
C ASN A 404 19.00 -3.45 3.04
N LYS A 405 18.65 -2.31 3.62
CA LYS A 405 18.98 -1.92 4.99
C LYS A 405 18.44 -2.89 6.05
N GLU A 406 17.27 -3.48 5.82
CA GLU A 406 16.67 -4.43 6.77
C GLU A 406 17.52 -5.70 6.89
N ILE A 407 18.03 -6.21 5.75
CA ILE A 407 18.91 -7.39 5.72
C ILE A 407 20.21 -7.07 6.45
N GLN A 408 20.79 -5.90 6.18
CA GLN A 408 22.01 -5.44 6.82
C GLN A 408 21.85 -5.32 8.34
N GLN A 409 20.75 -4.73 8.82
CA GLN A 409 20.44 -4.61 10.25
C GLN A 409 20.29 -5.98 10.91
N LYS A 410 19.49 -6.87 10.33
CA LYS A 410 19.26 -8.22 10.87
C LYS A 410 20.54 -9.07 10.86
N LEU A 411 21.33 -8.98 9.80
CA LEU A 411 22.61 -9.68 9.71
C LEU A 411 23.63 -9.14 10.73
N SER A 412 23.66 -7.82 10.95
CA SER A 412 24.46 -7.21 12.03
C SER A 412 24.06 -7.75 13.39
N GLN A 413 22.76 -7.80 13.68
CA GLN A 413 22.24 -8.36 14.93
C GLN A 413 22.61 -9.85 15.08
N ALA A 414 22.48 -10.65 14.03
CA ALA A 414 22.85 -12.06 14.04
C ALA A 414 24.35 -12.26 14.35
N PHE A 415 25.22 -11.45 13.74
CA PHE A 415 26.66 -11.47 14.05
C PHE A 415 26.95 -11.12 15.51
N ILE A 416 26.34 -10.06 16.04
CA ILE A 416 26.54 -9.63 17.44
C ILE A 416 26.08 -10.73 18.41
N GLN A 417 24.90 -11.33 18.18
CA GLN A 417 24.40 -12.41 19.04
C GLN A 417 25.31 -13.64 19.01
N GLN A 418 25.76 -14.07 17.82
CA GLN A 418 26.67 -15.21 17.71
C GLN A 418 28.03 -14.92 18.36
N PHE A 419 28.54 -13.71 18.20
CA PHE A 419 29.80 -13.29 18.83
C PHE A 419 29.70 -13.29 20.35
N ASN A 420 28.60 -12.82 20.92
CA ASN A 420 28.38 -12.83 22.37
C ASN A 420 28.32 -14.26 22.93
N GLN A 421 27.86 -15.23 22.15
CA GLN A 421 27.82 -16.64 22.57
C GLN A 421 29.17 -17.35 22.44
N THR A 422 29.86 -17.21 21.31
CA THR A 422 31.08 -17.98 20.99
C THR A 422 32.21 -17.11 20.45
N PRO A 423 32.70 -16.11 21.22
CA PRO A 423 33.63 -15.10 20.73
C PRO A 423 34.95 -15.70 20.20
N LYS A 424 35.44 -16.78 20.82
CA LYS A 424 36.70 -17.45 20.45
C LYS A 424 36.62 -18.20 19.10
N ASP A 425 35.46 -18.75 18.76
CA ASP A 425 35.26 -19.54 17.54
C ASP A 425 34.70 -18.71 16.37
N PHE A 426 34.25 -17.49 16.65
CA PHE A 426 33.59 -16.61 15.67
C PHE A 426 34.47 -16.35 14.44
N GLU A 427 35.75 -16.02 14.63
CA GLU A 427 36.69 -15.76 13.51
C GLU A 427 36.81 -16.98 12.60
N LYS A 428 36.98 -18.16 13.20
CA LYS A 428 37.16 -19.42 12.49
C LYS A 428 35.94 -19.80 11.65
N ARG A 429 34.73 -19.56 12.17
CA ARG A 429 33.46 -19.91 11.50
C ARG A 429 32.97 -18.84 10.52
N PHE A 430 32.98 -17.57 10.93
CA PHE A 430 32.29 -16.49 10.22
C PHE A 430 33.19 -15.37 9.72
N GLY A 431 34.49 -15.42 10.00
CA GLY A 431 35.42 -14.33 9.69
C GLY A 431 35.35 -13.81 8.26
N LYS A 432 35.33 -14.72 7.27
CA LYS A 432 35.22 -14.37 5.84
C LYS A 432 33.90 -13.66 5.49
N THR A 433 32.78 -14.18 6.00
CA THR A 433 31.44 -13.62 5.78
C THR A 433 31.32 -12.26 6.47
N PHE A 434 31.88 -12.12 7.67
CA PHE A 434 31.91 -10.87 8.41
C PHE A 434 32.70 -9.78 7.70
N VAL A 435 33.89 -10.07 7.14
CA VAL A 435 34.63 -9.09 6.29
C VAL A 435 33.78 -8.65 5.10
N THR A 436 33.14 -9.60 4.41
CA THR A 436 32.30 -9.30 3.24
C THR A 436 31.12 -8.39 3.62
N PHE A 437 30.52 -8.61 4.80
CA PHE A 437 29.50 -7.75 5.36
C PHE A 437 30.04 -6.34 5.63
N LEU A 438 31.17 -6.21 6.33
CA LEU A 438 31.79 -4.91 6.61
C LEU A 438 32.12 -4.13 5.32
N ASP A 439 32.54 -4.81 4.25
CA ASP A 439 32.90 -4.22 2.96
C ASP A 439 31.72 -3.59 2.20
N LYS A 440 30.50 -4.09 2.43
CA LYS A 440 29.32 -3.75 1.62
C LYS A 440 28.18 -3.12 2.43
N CYS A 441 28.23 -3.21 3.76
CA CYS A 441 27.21 -2.65 4.65
C CYS A 441 27.20 -1.13 4.63
N ASP A 442 26.02 -0.53 4.77
CA ASP A 442 25.83 0.92 4.91
C ASP A 442 26.45 1.41 6.23
N ALA A 443 27.22 2.50 6.16
CA ALA A 443 27.93 3.07 7.30
C ALA A 443 27.00 3.45 8.47
N SER A 444 25.73 3.80 8.19
CA SER A 444 24.75 4.12 9.24
C SER A 444 24.46 2.93 10.16
N ILE A 445 24.34 1.72 9.61
CA ILE A 445 24.06 0.50 10.38
C ILE A 445 25.29 0.06 11.18
N LEU A 446 26.48 0.24 10.59
CA LEU A 446 27.73 0.01 11.31
C LEU A 446 27.85 1.00 12.48
N ASN A 447 27.45 2.26 12.31
CA ASN A 447 27.46 3.29 13.36
C ASN A 447 26.48 3.01 14.51
N GLU A 448 25.27 2.51 14.21
CA GLU A 448 24.30 2.10 15.24
C GLU A 448 24.87 1.04 16.19
N ASN A 449 25.76 0.18 15.69
CA ASN A 449 26.38 -0.92 16.46
C ASN A 449 27.91 -0.76 16.65
N LYS A 450 28.42 0.49 16.58
CA LYS A 450 29.85 0.81 16.52
C LYS A 450 30.69 0.04 17.55
N THR A 451 30.30 0.10 18.82
CA THR A 451 31.05 -0.48 19.93
C THR A 451 31.18 -2.00 19.82
N GLU A 452 30.10 -2.71 19.47
CA GLU A 452 30.14 -4.17 19.34
C GLU A 452 30.91 -4.60 18.09
N ILE A 453 30.76 -3.88 16.98
CA ILE A 453 31.51 -4.16 15.75
C ILE A 453 33.01 -3.93 15.94
N GLN A 454 33.41 -2.89 16.69
CA GLN A 454 34.80 -2.65 17.06
C GLN A 454 35.37 -3.81 17.91
N LYS A 455 34.65 -4.26 18.94
CA LYS A 455 35.05 -5.42 19.76
C LYS A 455 35.19 -6.69 18.93
N MET A 456 34.24 -6.95 18.04
CA MET A 456 34.25 -8.11 17.14
C MET A 456 35.46 -8.09 16.21
N ALA A 457 35.71 -6.97 15.55
CA ALA A 457 36.85 -6.82 14.64
C ALA A 457 38.19 -6.91 15.38
N PHE A 458 38.29 -6.37 16.59
CA PHE A 458 39.48 -6.51 17.44
C PHE A 458 39.77 -7.96 17.76
N LEU A 459 38.78 -8.72 18.24
CA LEU A 459 38.98 -10.12 18.61
C LEU A 459 39.28 -10.98 17.38
N CYS A 460 38.60 -10.74 16.26
CA CYS A 460 38.92 -11.40 14.99
C CYS A 460 40.36 -11.09 14.53
N ALA A 461 40.83 -9.86 14.70
CA ALA A 461 42.21 -9.50 14.42
C ALA A 461 43.20 -10.19 15.36
N GLU A 462 42.90 -10.28 16.66
CA GLU A 462 43.73 -10.96 17.65
C GLU A 462 43.83 -12.47 17.37
N VAL A 463 42.71 -13.13 17.07
CA VAL A 463 42.69 -14.56 16.70
C VAL A 463 43.47 -14.79 15.40
N ALA A 464 43.29 -13.93 14.40
CA ALA A 464 44.05 -14.01 13.15
C ALA A 464 45.56 -13.83 13.37
N LEU A 465 45.98 -12.88 14.22
CA LEU A 465 47.38 -12.65 14.57
C LEU A 465 47.97 -13.81 15.38
N THR A 466 47.22 -14.37 16.32
CA THR A 466 47.63 -15.56 17.09
C THR A 466 47.86 -16.76 16.17
N ASN A 467 47.09 -16.86 15.09
CA ASN A 467 47.25 -17.87 14.04
C ASN A 467 48.29 -17.49 12.97
N ASN A 468 49.09 -16.44 13.19
CA ASN A 468 50.10 -15.91 12.27
C ASN A 468 49.53 -15.54 10.88
N LYS A 469 48.31 -15.00 10.84
CA LYS A 469 47.61 -14.52 9.64
C LYS A 469 47.45 -12.99 9.71
N PRO A 470 48.52 -12.21 9.50
CA PRO A 470 48.48 -10.76 9.67
C PRO A 470 47.71 -10.02 8.56
N ILE A 471 47.49 -10.66 7.40
CA ILE A 471 46.69 -10.08 6.30
C ILE A 471 45.19 -10.06 6.62
N PRO A 472 44.55 -11.16 7.07
CA PRO A 472 43.17 -11.11 7.58
C PRO A 472 42.99 -10.14 8.76
N ALA A 473 43.93 -10.15 9.73
CA ALA A 473 43.90 -9.21 10.86
C ALA A 473 43.88 -7.75 10.38
N LYS A 474 44.74 -7.44 9.41
CA LYS A 474 44.77 -6.13 8.75
C LYS A 474 43.41 -5.75 8.17
N LYS A 475 42.75 -6.65 7.44
CA LYS A 475 41.46 -6.38 6.79
C LYS A 475 40.33 -6.07 7.78
N TYR A 476 40.23 -6.81 8.89
CA TYR A 476 39.22 -6.52 9.91
C TYR A 476 39.36 -5.10 10.48
N VAL A 477 40.60 -4.72 10.78
CA VAL A 477 40.96 -3.43 11.34
C VAL A 477 40.77 -2.29 10.34
N GLU A 478 41.27 -2.45 9.12
CA GLU A 478 41.19 -1.47 8.03
C GLU A 478 39.75 -1.03 7.80
N ARG A 479 38.83 -1.98 7.74
CA ARG A 479 37.45 -1.69 7.37
C ARG A 479 36.68 -0.98 8.47
N VAL A 480 36.88 -1.40 9.72
CA VAL A 480 36.31 -0.71 10.90
C VAL A 480 36.85 0.71 11.02
N LEU A 481 38.15 0.91 10.76
CA LEU A 481 38.75 2.24 10.83
C LEU A 481 38.29 3.20 9.73
N ASN A 482 38.16 2.71 8.50
CA ASN A 482 37.60 3.49 7.40
C ASN A 482 36.13 3.84 7.62
N THR A 483 35.38 3.03 8.38
CA THR A 483 33.96 3.25 8.64
C THR A 483 33.72 4.24 9.78
N PHE A 484 34.53 4.17 10.84
CA PHE A 484 34.32 4.95 12.07
C PHE A 484 35.24 6.17 12.19
N ASP A 485 35.55 6.80 11.05
CA ASP A 485 36.38 8.01 10.95
C ASP A 485 37.72 7.91 11.71
N ASN A 486 38.31 6.72 11.73
CA ASN A 486 39.44 6.37 12.58
C ASN A 486 39.19 6.80 14.04
N ASP A 487 38.36 6.07 14.77
CA ASP A 487 38.19 6.30 16.21
C ASP A 487 39.56 6.21 16.93
N PRO A 488 40.05 7.29 17.58
CA PRO A 488 41.40 7.32 18.13
C PRO A 488 41.64 6.27 19.22
N GLU A 489 40.61 5.95 20.02
CA GLU A 489 40.70 4.95 21.08
C GLU A 489 40.89 3.55 20.45
N PHE A 490 40.12 3.25 19.40
CA PHE A 490 40.25 2.00 18.66
C PHE A 490 41.60 1.90 17.92
N VAL A 491 42.11 2.99 17.33
CA VAL A 491 43.44 3.01 16.70
C VAL A 491 44.54 2.72 17.71
N SER A 492 44.48 3.31 18.90
CA SER A 492 45.45 3.04 19.97
C SER A 492 45.46 1.55 20.36
N ILE A 493 44.29 0.96 20.53
CA ILE A 493 44.09 -0.46 20.85
C ILE A 493 44.62 -1.37 19.73
N VAL A 494 44.37 -1.02 18.47
CA VAL A 494 44.86 -1.73 17.29
C VAL A 494 46.40 -1.70 17.22
N ILE A 495 47.02 -0.55 17.49
CA ILE A 495 48.49 -0.44 17.47
C ILE A 495 49.10 -1.36 18.53
N ASP A 496 48.55 -1.38 19.75
CA ASP A 496 49.02 -2.25 20.83
C ASP A 496 48.87 -3.73 20.47
N LEU A 497 47.76 -4.09 19.82
CA LEU A 497 47.53 -5.46 19.36
C LEU A 497 48.59 -5.92 18.34
N PHE A 498 48.87 -5.13 17.30
CA PHE A 498 49.86 -5.54 16.29
C PHE A 498 51.29 -5.51 16.83
N LEU A 499 51.58 -4.64 17.80
CA LEU A 499 52.85 -4.65 18.54
C LEU A 499 53.02 -5.93 19.37
N LYS A 500 51.99 -6.32 20.12
CA LYS A 500 51.97 -7.54 20.95
C LYS A 500 52.33 -8.80 20.13
N TYR A 501 51.91 -8.87 18.87
CA TYR A 501 52.15 -10.00 17.96
C TYR A 501 53.27 -9.78 16.93
N GLN A 502 54.11 -8.75 17.09
CA GLN A 502 55.23 -8.44 16.18
C GLN A 502 54.82 -8.26 14.70
N ALA A 503 53.58 -7.87 14.43
CA ALA A 503 53.01 -7.67 13.10
C ALA A 503 53.00 -6.18 12.68
N SER A 504 53.91 -5.37 13.22
CA SER A 504 53.90 -3.92 13.04
C SER A 504 54.09 -3.48 11.57
N LYS A 505 54.76 -4.27 10.74
CA LYS A 505 54.96 -3.99 9.29
C LYS A 505 53.65 -3.89 8.51
N GLN A 506 52.61 -4.60 8.95
CA GLN A 506 51.31 -4.65 8.28
C GLN A 506 50.47 -3.40 8.54
N LEU A 507 50.83 -2.63 9.57
CA LEU A 507 50.20 -1.36 9.89
C LEU A 507 50.76 -0.18 9.07
N TYR A 508 51.93 -0.33 8.43
CA TYR A 508 52.61 0.77 7.70
C TYR A 508 51.73 1.53 6.70
N PRO A 509 50.88 0.86 5.89
CA PRO A 509 50.00 1.58 4.96
C PRO A 509 49.00 2.50 5.66
N PHE A 510 48.57 2.18 6.89
CA PHE A 510 47.66 3.03 7.67
C PHE A 510 48.37 4.09 8.45
N MET A 511 49.57 3.80 8.97
CA MET A 511 50.32 4.76 9.77
C MET A 511 50.45 6.08 9.03
N LYS A 512 50.80 6.08 7.73
CA LYS A 512 50.87 7.32 6.93
C LYS A 512 49.54 8.07 6.81
N GLY A 513 48.41 7.36 6.77
CA GLY A 513 47.07 7.95 6.77
C GLY A 513 46.66 8.50 8.14
N TRP A 514 46.91 7.73 9.21
CA TRP A 514 46.66 8.12 10.61
C TRP A 514 47.50 9.33 11.02
N LEU A 515 48.75 9.40 10.57
CA LEU A 515 49.62 10.56 10.78
C LEU A 515 49.05 11.86 10.20
N ASN A 516 48.21 11.78 9.15
CA ASN A 516 47.54 12.95 8.56
C ASN A 516 46.16 13.20 9.17
N HIS A 517 45.46 12.15 9.59
CA HIS A 517 44.08 12.22 10.12
C HIS A 517 44.04 12.63 11.60
N PHE A 518 45.01 12.16 12.39
CA PHE A 518 45.08 12.39 13.84
C PHE A 518 46.06 13.49 14.22
N ASN A 519 46.12 14.60 13.48
CA ASN A 519 47.07 15.69 13.74
C ASN A 519 47.04 16.25 15.18
N ASN A 520 46.02 15.90 15.99
CA ASN A 520 45.88 16.29 17.39
C ASN A 520 45.87 15.10 18.40
N ASN A 521 46.04 13.84 17.97
CA ASN A 521 46.10 12.68 18.89
C ASN A 521 47.53 12.13 19.01
N PHE A 522 48.25 12.72 19.94
CA PHE A 522 49.68 12.55 20.19
C PHE A 522 50.10 11.18 20.74
N ILE A 523 49.21 10.48 21.45
CA ILE A 523 49.44 9.10 21.92
C ILE A 523 49.63 8.17 20.71
N ILE A 524 48.85 8.38 19.65
CA ILE A 524 48.96 7.62 18.40
C ILE A 524 50.28 7.94 17.68
N PHE A 525 50.67 9.22 17.59
CA PHE A 525 51.96 9.63 17.00
C PHE A 525 53.15 9.00 17.71
N GLU A 526 53.16 9.01 19.04
CA GLU A 526 54.24 8.42 19.83
C GLU A 526 54.38 6.92 19.58
N LYS A 527 53.25 6.18 19.59
CA LYS A 527 53.24 4.74 19.31
C LYS A 527 53.71 4.43 17.88
N ILE A 528 53.29 5.22 16.88
CA ILE A 528 53.73 5.07 15.48
C ILE A 528 55.23 5.36 15.34
N GLY A 529 55.74 6.44 15.95
CA GLY A 529 57.16 6.78 15.89
C GLY A 529 58.05 5.71 16.53
N ASN A 530 57.61 5.13 17.66
CA ASN A 530 58.33 4.02 18.29
C ASN A 530 58.39 2.77 17.40
N ILE A 531 57.34 2.51 16.60
CA ILE A 531 57.33 1.43 15.61
C ILE A 531 58.32 1.69 14.46
N PHE A 532 58.38 2.91 13.92
CA PHE A 532 59.34 3.26 12.86
C PHE A 532 60.79 3.19 13.35
N SER A 533 61.07 3.65 14.57
CA SER A 533 62.38 3.52 15.23
C SER A 533 62.82 2.06 15.36
N ALA A 534 61.93 1.17 15.80
CA ALA A 534 62.25 -0.24 15.99
C ALA A 534 62.62 -0.95 14.67
N ASN A 535 62.15 -0.43 13.54
CA ASN A 535 62.35 -1.02 12.21
C ASN A 535 63.45 -0.35 11.37
N LYS A 536 64.23 0.59 11.94
CA LYS A 536 65.33 1.32 11.25
C LYS A 536 64.87 2.16 10.05
N GLU A 537 63.63 2.64 10.07
CA GLU A 537 63.13 3.63 9.10
C GLU A 537 63.40 5.04 9.65
N ASP A 538 64.69 5.40 9.70
CA ASP A 538 65.17 6.54 10.49
C ASP A 538 64.50 7.88 10.10
N GLU A 539 64.13 8.05 8.82
CA GLU A 539 63.48 9.28 8.32
C GLU A 539 61.99 9.38 8.67
N ALA A 540 61.23 8.29 8.56
CA ALA A 540 59.81 8.25 8.94
C ALA A 540 59.64 8.30 10.46
N SER A 541 60.56 7.66 11.20
CA SER A 541 60.64 7.78 12.66
C SER A 541 60.89 9.22 13.09
N PHE A 542 61.83 9.91 12.42
CA PHE A 542 62.17 11.29 12.70
C PHE A 542 60.97 12.23 12.54
N GLU A 543 60.29 12.19 11.38
CA GLU A 543 59.11 13.06 11.11
C GLU A 543 57.97 12.83 12.12
N THR A 544 57.79 11.58 12.54
CA THR A 544 56.72 11.20 13.46
C THR A 544 57.01 11.63 14.90
N HIS A 545 58.25 11.45 15.36
CA HIS A 545 58.70 11.88 16.68
C HIS A 545 58.76 13.42 16.78
N GLU A 546 59.10 14.12 15.70
CA GLU A 546 59.10 15.59 15.62
C GLU A 546 57.69 16.18 15.79
N LYS A 547 56.68 15.59 15.12
CA LYS A 547 55.28 16.01 15.27
C LYS A 547 54.74 15.78 16.69
N ALA A 548 55.06 14.63 17.29
CA ALA A 548 54.69 14.32 18.68
C ALA A 548 55.36 15.28 19.67
N LEU A 549 56.65 15.58 19.47
CA LEU A 549 57.44 16.52 20.27
C LEU A 549 56.81 17.93 20.23
N THR A 550 56.56 18.46 19.03
CA THR A 550 55.95 19.78 18.83
C THR A 550 54.60 19.93 19.55
N TYR A 551 53.82 18.85 19.62
CA TYR A 551 52.54 18.84 20.33
C TYR A 551 52.71 18.92 21.85
N TYR A 552 53.55 18.07 22.45
CA TYR A 552 53.75 18.09 23.90
C TYR A 552 54.41 19.39 24.36
N GLU A 553 55.29 19.99 23.55
CA GLU A 553 55.83 21.34 23.77
C GLU A 553 54.72 22.40 23.78
N LYS A 554 53.73 22.29 22.88
CA LYS A 554 52.58 23.19 22.85
C LYS A 554 51.63 23.02 24.05
N GLN A 555 51.43 21.78 24.54
CA GLN A 555 50.67 21.50 25.76
C GLN A 555 51.35 22.10 27.01
N LEU A 556 52.67 22.03 27.11
CA LEU A 556 53.43 22.66 28.21
C LEU A 556 53.27 24.19 28.24
N LEU A 557 52.99 24.82 27.09
CA LEU A 557 52.71 26.24 26.97
C LEU A 557 51.24 26.60 27.29
N ASP A 558 50.34 25.63 27.39
CA ASP A 558 48.95 25.84 27.80
C ASP A 558 48.87 25.92 29.33
N THR A 559 48.47 27.08 29.85
CA THR A 559 48.37 27.29 31.31
C THR A 559 47.19 26.55 31.94
N SER A 560 46.25 26.03 31.13
CA SER A 560 44.99 25.45 31.59
C SER A 560 45.01 23.94 31.89
N ILE A 561 46.11 23.24 31.60
CA ILE A 561 46.23 21.79 31.82
C ILE A 561 46.61 21.45 33.27
N SER A 562 46.20 20.27 33.76
CA SER A 562 46.51 19.80 35.12
C SER A 562 48.00 19.53 35.33
N ASP A 563 48.48 19.60 36.57
CA ASP A 563 49.89 19.36 36.90
C ASP A 563 50.36 17.93 36.57
N GLU A 564 49.46 16.93 36.67
CA GLU A 564 49.73 15.57 36.19
C GLU A 564 49.92 15.53 34.66
N THR A 565 49.07 16.23 33.90
CA THR A 565 49.18 16.32 32.43
C THR A 565 50.46 17.06 32.02
N ARG A 566 50.80 18.13 32.76
CA ARG A 566 52.01 18.92 32.53
C ARG A 566 53.27 18.09 32.83
N THR A 567 53.28 17.33 33.92
CA THR A 567 54.40 16.42 34.27
C THR A 567 54.59 15.35 33.19
N TYR A 568 53.49 14.71 32.76
CA TYR A 568 53.52 13.73 31.68
C TYR A 568 54.02 14.32 30.36
N ALA A 569 53.58 15.53 29.99
CA ALA A 569 54.05 16.21 28.78
C ALA A 569 55.56 16.55 28.86
N LEU A 570 56.05 16.98 30.02
CA LEU A 570 57.47 17.28 30.27
C LEU A 570 58.36 16.05 30.05
N GLU A 571 58.00 14.91 30.65
CA GLU A 571 58.74 13.66 30.47
C GLU A 571 58.78 13.21 29.00
N ARG A 572 57.70 13.42 28.25
CA ARG A 572 57.62 13.02 26.84
C ARG A 572 58.40 13.95 25.90
N VAL A 573 58.43 15.27 26.17
CA VAL A 573 59.25 16.23 25.42
C VAL A 573 60.74 15.87 25.53
N GLU A 574 61.21 15.51 26.73
CA GLU A 574 62.62 15.16 26.95
C GLU A 574 63.03 13.89 26.16
N VAL A 575 62.17 12.86 26.18
CA VAL A 575 62.42 11.59 25.47
C VAL A 575 62.36 11.75 23.95
N LEU A 576 61.40 12.51 23.42
CA LEU A 576 61.23 12.70 21.98
C LEU A 576 62.24 13.69 21.39
N GLY A 577 62.56 14.77 22.13
CA GLY A 577 63.56 15.76 21.73
C GLY A 577 64.95 15.17 21.54
N THR A 578 65.32 14.22 22.41
CA THR A 578 66.60 13.51 22.31
C THR A 578 66.70 12.66 21.03
N LYS A 579 65.60 12.02 20.60
CA LYS A 579 65.55 11.19 19.40
C LYS A 579 65.62 12.01 18.10
N VAL A 580 64.94 13.16 18.06
CA VAL A 580 64.90 14.07 16.90
C VAL A 580 66.26 14.76 16.71
N ASN A 581 66.85 15.31 17.78
CA ASN A 581 68.12 16.04 17.69
C ASN A 581 69.32 15.15 17.31
N ALA A 582 69.34 13.88 17.71
CA ALA A 582 70.40 12.94 17.33
C ALA A 582 70.44 12.63 15.82
N TYR A 583 69.32 12.74 15.11
CA TYR A 583 69.25 12.49 13.67
C TYR A 583 69.76 13.68 12.84
N LEU A 584 69.36 14.91 13.20
CA LEU A 584 69.77 16.13 12.49
C LEU A 584 71.26 16.49 12.69
N LEU A 585 71.81 16.25 13.88
CA LEU A 585 73.23 16.50 14.16
C LEU A 585 74.16 15.59 13.35
N LYS A 586 73.71 14.38 13.00
CA LYS A 586 74.50 13.39 12.26
C LYS A 586 74.70 13.75 10.78
N GLN A 587 73.85 14.60 10.20
CA GLN A 587 73.88 14.97 8.78
C GLN A 587 74.56 16.33 8.50
N THR A 588 74.71 17.19 9.51
CA THR A 588 75.13 18.60 9.33
C THR A 588 76.59 18.89 9.69
N THR A 589 77.31 17.96 10.31
CA THR A 589 78.71 18.17 10.74
C THR A 589 79.79 17.91 9.67
N TYR A 590 79.45 17.54 8.43
CA TYR A 590 80.44 17.25 7.36
C TYR A 590 80.16 18.04 6.07
N TRP A 591 80.44 19.34 6.09
CA TRP A 591 80.59 20.14 4.87
C TRP A 591 82.03 20.66 4.79
N GLY A 592 82.95 19.76 4.38
CA GLY A 592 84.37 20.06 4.19
C GLY A 592 85.05 19.15 3.15
N SER A 593 85.33 19.72 1.98
CA SER A 593 86.35 19.36 0.97
C SER A 593 86.68 17.90 0.63
N ASN A 594 85.76 16.94 0.76
CA ASN A 594 85.93 15.60 0.18
C ASN A 594 84.86 15.28 -0.88
N SER A 595 85.30 14.74 -2.02
CA SER A 595 84.49 14.63 -3.24
C SER A 595 83.31 13.65 -3.12
N LYS A 596 83.31 12.71 -2.18
CA LYS A 596 82.15 11.83 -1.93
C LYS A 596 81.05 12.47 -1.09
N GLU A 597 81.37 13.43 -0.24
CA GLU A 597 80.37 14.20 0.53
C GLU A 597 79.78 15.32 -0.30
N GLN A 598 80.56 15.89 -1.22
CA GLN A 598 80.03 16.70 -2.33
C GLN A 598 79.18 15.86 -3.28
N GLU A 599 79.50 14.59 -3.53
CA GLU A 599 78.69 13.70 -4.37
C GLU A 599 77.38 13.27 -3.68
N VAL A 600 77.35 13.18 -2.34
CA VAL A 600 76.12 12.99 -1.56
C VAL A 600 75.32 14.29 -1.46
N ALA A 601 75.95 15.46 -1.25
CA ALA A 601 75.27 16.75 -1.31
C ALA A 601 74.78 17.10 -2.73
N LEU A 602 75.50 16.71 -3.78
CA LEU A 602 75.09 16.82 -5.19
C LEU A 602 74.09 15.73 -5.59
N ARG A 603 74.07 14.56 -4.92
CA ARG A 603 72.97 13.57 -5.05
C ARG A 603 71.70 14.05 -4.37
N LEU A 604 71.80 14.61 -3.16
CA LEU A 604 70.70 15.26 -2.46
C LEU A 604 70.26 16.54 -3.20
N LEU A 605 71.16 17.24 -3.89
CA LEU A 605 70.82 18.35 -4.80
C LEU A 605 70.54 17.90 -6.25
N SER A 606 70.53 16.60 -6.55
CA SER A 606 69.96 16.02 -7.77
C SER A 606 68.58 15.38 -7.50
N ASP A 607 68.27 15.20 -6.21
CA ASP A 607 66.99 14.76 -5.70
C ASP A 607 66.09 15.97 -5.47
N LEU A 608 64.93 15.95 -6.14
CA LEU A 608 63.94 17.00 -6.14
C LEU A 608 63.41 17.30 -4.72
N GLU A 609 63.37 16.33 -3.82
CA GLU A 609 62.83 16.50 -2.46
C GLU A 609 63.82 17.15 -1.49
N TYR A 610 65.11 16.95 -1.72
CA TYR A 610 66.17 17.65 -0.99
C TYR A 610 66.50 19.02 -1.60
N GLN A 611 66.35 19.19 -2.92
CA GLN A 611 66.23 20.51 -3.52
C GLN A 611 65.04 21.28 -2.92
N LYS A 612 63.89 20.63 -2.69
CA LYS A 612 62.74 21.21 -1.96
C LYS A 612 62.99 21.42 -0.48
N ARG A 613 63.70 20.54 0.24
CA ARG A 613 64.06 20.76 1.65
C ARG A 613 65.09 21.88 1.80
N PHE A 614 66.01 22.02 0.85
CA PHE A 614 66.95 23.13 0.74
C PHE A 614 66.24 24.43 0.36
N VAL A 615 65.29 24.40 -0.59
CA VAL A 615 64.37 25.49 -0.92
C VAL A 615 63.41 25.78 0.24
N ASN A 616 63.01 24.80 1.05
CA ASN A 616 62.16 24.97 2.24
C ASN A 616 62.95 25.50 3.44
N LEU A 617 64.22 25.13 3.61
CA LEU A 617 65.17 25.74 4.54
C LEU A 617 65.48 27.18 4.12
N PHE A 618 65.56 27.43 2.81
CA PHE A 618 65.66 28.76 2.20
C PHE A 618 64.38 29.58 2.46
N ILE A 619 63.20 28.98 2.33
CA ILE A 619 61.89 29.55 2.67
C ILE A 619 61.73 29.73 4.19
N GLN A 620 62.30 28.84 5.02
CA GLN A 620 62.27 28.93 6.49
C GLN A 620 63.22 30.03 7.01
N GLN A 621 64.43 30.17 6.45
CA GLN A 621 65.32 31.31 6.75
C GLN A 621 64.73 32.65 6.27
N TRP A 622 64.10 32.64 5.09
CA TRP A 622 63.36 33.78 4.57
C TRP A 622 62.16 34.15 5.47
N LYS A 623 61.45 33.17 6.03
CA LYS A 623 60.37 33.38 7.02
C LYS A 623 60.87 33.78 8.41
N ALA A 624 62.04 33.29 8.84
CA ALA A 624 62.60 33.54 10.18
C ALA A 624 63.23 34.94 10.33
N SER A 625 63.68 35.57 9.24
CA SER A 625 64.18 36.95 9.28
C SER A 625 63.91 37.68 7.95
N PRO A 626 62.64 38.09 7.70
CA PRO A 626 62.23 38.67 6.42
C PRO A 626 62.94 39.99 6.07
N GLU A 627 63.31 40.77 7.08
CA GLU A 627 63.90 42.10 6.94
C GLU A 627 65.39 42.07 6.51
N ASN A 628 66.08 40.96 6.75
CA ASN A 628 67.49 40.77 6.35
C ASN A 628 67.67 40.21 4.93
N PHE A 629 66.58 39.97 4.21
CA PHE A 629 66.61 39.33 2.90
C PHE A 629 67.08 40.26 1.75
N GLY A 630 67.42 41.51 2.07
CA GLY A 630 67.33 42.62 1.13
C GLY A 630 68.56 43.08 0.37
N LYS A 631 69.77 42.48 0.49
CA LYS A 631 70.89 42.98 -0.34
C LYS A 631 71.86 41.98 -0.96
N ASN A 632 72.09 40.79 -0.38
CA ASN A 632 73.06 39.83 -0.94
C ASN A 632 72.49 38.43 -1.20
N PHE A 633 71.23 38.17 -0.84
CA PHE A 633 70.67 36.80 -0.85
C PHE A 633 69.75 36.53 -2.04
N GLY A 634 68.98 37.52 -2.50
CA GLY A 634 68.17 37.41 -3.72
C GLY A 634 68.99 37.27 -5.00
N GLU A 635 70.15 37.93 -5.09
CA GLU A 635 71.09 37.77 -6.22
C GLU A 635 71.76 36.39 -6.23
N ARG A 636 72.02 35.79 -5.05
CA ARG A 636 72.57 34.42 -4.94
C ARG A 636 71.55 33.35 -5.35
N PHE A 637 70.27 33.57 -5.11
CA PHE A 637 69.18 32.73 -5.62
C PHE A 637 69.04 32.82 -7.15
N LEU A 638 69.22 34.02 -7.71
CA LEU A 638 69.26 34.22 -9.16
C LEU A 638 70.48 33.58 -9.82
N ILE A 639 71.67 33.66 -9.20
CA ILE A 639 72.89 32.96 -9.66
C ILE A 639 72.74 31.44 -9.56
N PHE A 640 72.04 30.93 -8.55
CA PHE A 640 71.66 29.52 -8.42
C PHE A 640 70.73 29.08 -9.55
N MET A 641 69.71 29.89 -9.88
CA MET A 641 68.78 29.65 -11.00
C MET A 641 69.45 29.77 -12.39
N GLU A 642 70.40 30.69 -12.56
CA GLU A 642 71.18 30.87 -13.81
C GLU A 642 72.19 29.74 -14.05
N LYS A 643 72.83 29.20 -12.98
CA LYS A 643 73.85 28.14 -13.09
C LYS A 643 73.28 26.73 -13.13
N ALA A 644 72.07 26.49 -12.63
CA ALA A 644 71.44 25.17 -12.60
C ALA A 644 71.05 24.61 -13.99
N LYS A 645 71.29 25.33 -15.09
CA LYS A 645 70.94 24.96 -16.49
C LYS A 645 69.63 24.17 -16.57
N LEU A 646 68.53 24.81 -16.20
CA LEU A 646 67.19 24.24 -16.26
C LEU A 646 66.64 24.23 -17.70
N ASN A 647 67.34 23.56 -18.62
CA ASN A 647 66.79 23.21 -19.94
C ASN A 647 65.89 21.97 -19.86
N ALA A 648 65.85 21.26 -18.73
CA ALA A 648 64.99 20.09 -18.52
C ALA A 648 63.56 20.44 -18.06
N PHE A 649 63.26 21.72 -17.81
CA PHE A 649 61.96 22.17 -17.29
C PHE A 649 61.03 22.71 -18.39
N GLU A 650 61.32 22.39 -19.65
CA GLU A 650 60.50 22.82 -20.80
C GLU A 650 59.24 21.97 -21.01
N LYS A 651 59.04 20.88 -20.26
CA LYS A 651 57.77 20.13 -20.27
C LYS A 651 57.40 19.60 -18.88
N ASN A 652 56.49 20.32 -18.22
CA ASN A 652 55.65 19.87 -17.10
C ASN A 652 56.21 19.84 -15.67
N ASP A 653 57.10 20.74 -15.29
CA ASP A 653 57.44 20.81 -13.85
C ASP A 653 56.47 21.70 -13.06
N LYS A 654 55.72 21.06 -12.14
CA LYS A 654 54.75 21.66 -11.23
C LYS A 654 55.42 22.58 -10.20
N GLU A 655 56.70 22.37 -9.89
CA GLU A 655 57.37 23.06 -8.78
C GLU A 655 57.96 24.41 -9.19
N LEU A 656 58.47 24.51 -10.42
CA LEU A 656 58.86 25.81 -10.98
C LEU A 656 57.64 26.72 -11.16
N ARG A 657 56.47 26.13 -11.45
CA ARG A 657 55.17 26.81 -11.45
C ARG A 657 54.83 27.28 -10.04
N GLU A 658 55.05 26.46 -9.00
CA GLU A 658 54.83 26.81 -7.60
C GLU A 658 55.82 27.86 -7.06
N ILE A 659 57.08 27.87 -7.52
CA ILE A 659 58.09 28.88 -7.15
C ILE A 659 57.81 30.21 -7.85
N THR A 660 57.46 30.20 -9.14
CA THR A 660 57.02 31.41 -9.85
C THR A 660 55.75 31.98 -9.20
N LEU A 661 54.83 31.10 -8.79
CA LEU A 661 53.65 31.45 -8.01
C LEU A 661 54.02 32.00 -6.63
N ALA A 662 54.99 31.44 -5.92
CA ALA A 662 55.50 31.95 -4.64
C ALA A 662 56.18 33.33 -4.79
N CYS A 663 56.99 33.54 -5.83
CA CYS A 663 57.59 34.83 -6.15
C CYS A 663 56.55 35.90 -6.50
N VAL A 664 55.48 35.51 -7.23
CA VAL A 664 54.32 36.35 -7.47
C VAL A 664 53.58 36.65 -6.16
N GLN A 665 53.31 35.65 -5.33
CA GLN A 665 52.64 35.80 -4.03
C GLN A 665 53.41 36.73 -3.10
N GLU A 666 54.74 36.64 -3.10
CA GLU A 666 55.58 37.42 -2.22
C GLU A 666 55.79 38.85 -2.72
N ALA A 667 55.94 39.03 -4.03
CA ALA A 667 55.87 40.36 -4.63
C ALA A 667 54.51 41.03 -4.36
N LEU A 668 53.41 40.28 -4.34
CA LEU A 668 52.08 40.77 -3.98
C LEU A 668 51.97 41.14 -2.48
N LYS A 669 52.52 40.34 -1.55
CA LYS A 669 52.57 40.66 -0.11
C LYS A 669 53.35 41.94 0.19
N PHE A 670 54.43 42.20 -0.54
CA PHE A 670 55.24 43.41 -0.37
C PHE A 670 54.76 44.59 -1.25
N ASN A 671 53.55 44.54 -1.81
CA ASN A 671 52.97 45.57 -2.70
C ASN A 671 53.84 45.93 -3.92
N LYS A 672 54.72 45.03 -4.39
CA LYS A 672 55.57 45.21 -5.58
C LYS A 672 54.84 44.74 -6.86
N PHE A 673 53.69 45.35 -7.14
CA PHE A 673 52.80 44.96 -8.24
C PHE A 673 53.46 44.90 -9.63
N PRO A 674 54.33 45.85 -10.05
CA PRO A 674 55.00 45.76 -11.36
C PRO A 674 55.94 44.56 -11.48
N MET A 675 56.51 44.10 -10.37
CA MET A 675 57.42 42.96 -10.30
C MET A 675 56.63 41.64 -10.39
N ALA A 676 55.52 41.53 -9.66
CA ALA A 676 54.58 40.42 -9.75
C ALA A 676 54.01 40.29 -11.18
N LEU A 677 53.67 41.42 -11.81
CA LEU A 677 53.14 41.46 -13.18
C LEU A 677 54.19 41.02 -14.21
N LYS A 678 55.45 41.47 -14.08
CA LYS A 678 56.56 41.07 -14.97
C LYS A 678 56.91 39.58 -14.83
N TYR A 679 56.76 39.00 -13.64
CA TYR A 679 56.89 37.55 -13.42
C TYR A 679 55.75 36.76 -14.06
N ALA A 680 54.51 37.29 -14.02
CA ALA A 680 53.34 36.66 -14.63
C ALA A 680 53.32 36.76 -16.16
N GLU A 681 53.63 37.91 -16.74
CA GLU A 681 53.67 38.13 -18.19
C GLU A 681 54.72 37.24 -18.89
N ARG A 682 55.88 37.04 -18.26
CA ARG A 682 56.88 36.08 -18.75
C ARG A 682 56.33 34.67 -18.75
N TYR A 683 55.65 34.24 -17.68
CA TYR A 683 55.02 32.91 -17.62
C TYR A 683 53.96 32.73 -18.73
N PHE A 684 53.09 33.74 -18.95
CA PHE A 684 52.02 33.68 -19.95
C PHE A 684 52.51 33.74 -21.41
N ALA A 685 53.74 34.18 -21.66
CA ALA A 685 54.35 34.13 -22.98
C ALA A 685 54.76 32.70 -23.41
N PHE A 686 54.86 31.74 -22.47
CA PHE A 686 55.38 30.38 -22.73
C PHE A 686 54.31 29.28 -22.88
N SER A 687 53.05 29.49 -22.48
CA SER A 687 52.00 28.46 -22.54
C SER A 687 50.59 29.03 -22.69
N GLU A 688 50.09 29.12 -23.93
CA GLU A 688 48.66 29.41 -24.19
C GLU A 688 47.74 28.23 -23.83
N LYS A 689 48.30 27.04 -23.56
CA LYS A 689 47.56 25.80 -23.29
C LYS A 689 47.27 25.55 -21.80
N ASP A 690 47.91 26.28 -20.87
CA ASP A 690 47.74 26.09 -19.42
C ASP A 690 46.60 26.92 -18.83
N ALA A 691 45.37 26.63 -19.24
CA ALA A 691 44.17 27.22 -18.64
C ALA A 691 44.12 27.04 -17.11
N GLU A 692 44.61 25.91 -16.58
CA GLU A 692 44.64 25.65 -15.13
C GLU A 692 45.53 26.63 -14.36
N PHE A 693 46.69 27.02 -14.91
CA PHE A 693 47.58 27.98 -14.26
C PHE A 693 46.96 29.37 -14.25
N ILE A 694 46.39 29.81 -15.38
CA ILE A 694 45.66 31.08 -15.48
C ILE A 694 44.56 31.13 -14.41
N LEU A 695 43.83 30.04 -14.21
CA LEU A 695 42.78 29.94 -13.19
C LEU A 695 43.32 29.96 -11.74
N LYS A 696 44.54 29.45 -11.47
CA LYS A 696 45.20 29.54 -10.15
C LYS A 696 45.75 30.94 -9.87
N PHE A 697 46.37 31.57 -10.87
CA PHE A 697 46.89 32.92 -10.79
C PHE A 697 45.78 33.95 -10.54
N ILE A 698 44.69 33.86 -11.30
CA ILE A 698 43.48 34.65 -11.10
C ILE A 698 42.98 34.56 -9.65
N ASN A 699 42.88 33.34 -9.11
CA ASN A 699 42.38 33.11 -7.75
C ASN A 699 43.24 33.78 -6.66
N GLN A 700 44.57 33.80 -6.82
CA GLN A 700 45.47 34.43 -5.85
C GLN A 700 45.48 35.96 -5.95
N PHE A 701 45.29 36.50 -7.15
CA PHE A 701 45.17 37.95 -7.33
C PHE A 701 43.91 38.50 -6.65
N ILE A 702 42.80 37.74 -6.70
CA ILE A 702 41.54 38.06 -5.98
C ILE A 702 41.76 38.12 -4.48
N GLN A 703 42.53 37.20 -3.90
CA GLN A 703 42.77 37.12 -2.45
C GLN A 703 43.52 38.35 -1.89
N ASN A 704 44.34 39.03 -2.71
CA ASN A 704 45.18 40.15 -2.29
C ASN A 704 44.56 41.56 -2.46
N LYS A 705 43.24 41.67 -2.78
CA LYS A 705 42.44 42.92 -2.81
C LYS A 705 43.01 44.12 -3.60
N SER A 706 43.94 43.92 -4.54
CA SER A 706 44.50 45.01 -5.37
C SER A 706 43.59 45.31 -6.58
N THR A 707 42.56 46.13 -6.37
CA THR A 707 41.46 46.32 -7.33
C THR A 707 41.76 47.38 -8.42
N ILE A 708 42.70 48.30 -8.18
CA ILE A 708 42.91 49.50 -9.02
C ILE A 708 43.66 49.20 -10.33
N HIS A 709 44.49 48.15 -10.38
CA HIS A 709 45.30 47.81 -11.58
C HIS A 709 44.70 46.70 -12.46
N LEU A 710 43.59 46.09 -12.06
CA LEU A 710 43.01 44.92 -12.73
C LEU A 710 42.23 45.25 -14.01
N SER A 711 41.66 46.45 -14.16
CA SER A 711 40.72 46.72 -15.28
C SER A 711 41.38 46.68 -16.66
N GLY A 712 42.63 47.10 -16.79
CA GLY A 712 43.38 47.03 -18.06
C GLY A 712 43.70 45.58 -18.45
N LEU A 713 44.10 44.76 -17.47
CA LEU A 713 44.40 43.34 -17.67
C LEU A 713 43.15 42.51 -17.97
N LEU A 714 42.03 42.78 -17.29
CA LEU A 714 40.79 42.03 -17.52
C LEU A 714 40.25 42.19 -18.94
N ASN A 715 40.35 43.39 -19.53
CA ASN A 715 39.96 43.61 -20.93
C ASN A 715 40.88 42.88 -21.90
N SER A 716 42.20 42.95 -21.69
CA SER A 716 43.18 42.20 -22.50
C SER A 716 42.97 40.69 -22.42
N TRP A 717 42.64 40.17 -21.23
CA TRP A 717 42.34 38.75 -21.03
C TRP A 717 40.99 38.33 -21.64
N LEU A 718 39.97 39.19 -21.59
CA LEU A 718 38.70 38.91 -22.26
C LEU A 718 38.85 38.79 -23.78
N GLU A 719 39.69 39.61 -24.39
CA GLU A 719 40.02 39.49 -25.81
C GLU A 719 40.82 38.22 -26.09
N LYS A 720 41.91 38.00 -25.34
CA LYS A 720 42.85 36.89 -25.55
C LYS A 720 42.25 35.51 -25.27
N PHE A 721 41.34 35.40 -24.30
CA PHE A 721 40.71 34.13 -23.89
C PHE A 721 39.21 34.04 -24.25
N SER A 722 38.77 34.82 -25.25
CA SER A 722 37.36 34.91 -25.69
C SER A 722 36.72 33.58 -26.11
N HIS A 723 37.51 32.52 -26.29
CA HIS A 723 37.05 31.19 -26.70
C HIS A 723 37.02 30.19 -25.53
N HIS A 724 37.55 30.54 -24.36
CA HIS A 724 37.74 29.63 -23.24
C HIS A 724 36.71 29.87 -22.13
N VAL A 725 35.58 29.17 -22.21
CA VAL A 725 34.37 29.43 -21.40
C VAL A 725 34.60 29.51 -19.87
N ILE A 726 35.47 28.67 -19.31
CA ILE A 726 35.79 28.64 -17.86
C ILE A 726 36.56 29.90 -17.42
N ILE A 727 37.43 30.42 -18.27
CA ILE A 727 38.21 31.62 -17.97
C ILE A 727 37.30 32.84 -17.97
N ILE A 728 36.38 32.91 -18.95
CA ILE A 728 35.37 33.97 -19.05
C ILE A 728 34.45 33.96 -17.83
N GLU A 729 33.98 32.79 -17.39
CA GLU A 729 33.21 32.67 -16.14
C GLU A 729 33.98 33.22 -14.93
N LYS A 730 35.26 32.85 -14.76
CA LYS A 730 36.07 33.35 -13.65
C LYS A 730 36.30 34.86 -13.72
N ILE A 731 36.51 35.42 -14.91
CA ILE A 731 36.61 36.87 -15.11
C ILE A 731 35.30 37.55 -14.71
N GLY A 732 34.14 36.97 -15.03
CA GLY A 732 32.84 37.46 -14.56
C GLY A 732 32.77 37.52 -13.03
N ASN A 733 33.21 36.46 -12.32
CA ASN A 733 33.25 36.44 -10.85
C ASN A 733 34.20 37.51 -10.27
N ILE A 734 35.34 37.80 -10.91
CA ILE A 734 36.27 38.88 -10.49
C ILE A 734 35.62 40.25 -10.65
N LEU A 735 34.94 40.48 -11.77
CA LEU A 735 34.25 41.74 -12.03
C LEU A 735 33.13 41.98 -11.01
N ASP A 736 32.42 40.92 -10.63
CA ASP A 736 31.41 41.00 -9.56
C ASP A 736 32.04 41.34 -8.21
N PHE A 737 33.11 40.65 -7.82
CA PHE A 737 33.82 40.92 -6.56
C PHE A 737 34.26 42.39 -6.45
N ASN A 738 34.58 43.03 -7.58
CA ASN A 738 34.97 44.43 -7.68
C ASN A 738 33.78 45.41 -7.81
N GLN A 739 32.54 44.97 -7.52
CA GLN A 739 31.31 45.75 -7.62
C GLN A 739 31.03 46.31 -9.03
N LYS A 740 31.64 45.73 -10.08
CA LYS A 740 31.41 46.09 -11.49
C LYS A 740 30.30 45.23 -12.08
N VAL A 741 29.15 45.21 -11.42
CA VAL A 741 28.03 44.32 -11.70
C VAL A 741 27.57 44.37 -13.18
N PRO A 742 27.40 45.54 -13.83
CA PRO A 742 26.98 45.57 -15.24
C PRO A 742 27.98 44.89 -16.19
N GLN A 743 29.27 45.04 -15.94
CA GLN A 743 30.34 44.44 -16.75
C GLN A 743 30.43 42.94 -16.51
N SER A 744 30.18 42.50 -15.27
CA SER A 744 30.10 41.09 -14.91
C SER A 744 28.95 40.36 -15.61
N ILE A 745 27.75 40.98 -15.68
CA ILE A 745 26.59 40.42 -16.40
C ILE A 745 26.92 40.19 -17.87
N GLU A 746 27.52 41.18 -18.56
CA GLU A 746 27.91 41.04 -19.96
C GLU A 746 28.91 39.90 -20.19
N VAL A 747 29.86 39.72 -19.27
CA VAL A 747 30.83 38.63 -19.32
C VAL A 747 30.19 37.27 -19.06
N PHE A 748 29.27 37.17 -18.10
CA PHE A 748 28.52 35.93 -17.85
C PHE A 748 27.58 35.59 -19.02
N LYS A 749 26.90 36.57 -19.63
CA LYS A 749 26.09 36.35 -20.85
C LYS A 749 26.95 35.83 -22.00
N LYS A 750 28.19 36.31 -22.15
CA LYS A 750 29.15 35.77 -23.13
C LYS A 750 29.55 34.33 -22.80
N ALA A 751 29.84 34.00 -21.53
CA ALA A 751 30.14 32.63 -21.12
C ALA A 751 28.96 31.68 -21.37
N LEU A 752 27.74 32.11 -21.05
CA LEU A 752 26.52 31.33 -21.27
C LEU A 752 26.31 31.00 -22.76
N LYS A 753 26.43 31.99 -23.65
CA LYS A 753 26.33 31.77 -25.11
C LYS A 753 27.35 30.74 -25.62
N LEU A 754 28.55 30.70 -25.05
CA LEU A 754 29.57 29.71 -25.40
C LEU A 754 29.20 28.30 -24.90
N TYR A 755 28.63 28.17 -23.71
CA TYR A 755 28.11 26.90 -23.21
C TYR A 755 26.93 26.40 -24.07
N GLU A 756 26.00 27.27 -24.44
CA GLU A 756 24.87 26.93 -25.32
C GLU A 756 25.34 26.52 -26.71
N LYS A 757 26.27 27.27 -27.31
CA LYS A 757 26.90 26.88 -28.59
C LYS A 757 27.56 25.51 -28.49
N ARG A 758 28.26 25.21 -27.39
CA ARG A 758 28.88 23.91 -27.16
C ARG A 758 27.81 22.82 -27.09
N LEU A 759 26.71 23.01 -26.35
CA LEU A 759 25.61 22.03 -26.26
C LEU A 759 24.98 21.65 -27.62
N THR A 760 25.05 22.53 -28.62
CA THR A 760 24.55 22.25 -29.98
C THR A 760 25.52 21.43 -30.86
N GLN A 761 26.76 21.18 -30.42
CA GLN A 761 27.72 20.37 -31.17
C GLN A 761 27.39 18.88 -31.08
N ILE A 762 27.42 18.19 -32.23
CA ILE A 762 26.97 16.80 -32.39
C ILE A 762 27.86 15.80 -31.61
N ASP A 763 29.14 16.10 -31.44
CA ASP A 763 30.17 15.15 -30.97
C ASP A 763 30.46 15.18 -29.45
N ILE A 764 29.55 15.70 -28.62
CA ILE A 764 29.77 15.79 -27.16
C ILE A 764 29.24 14.55 -26.44
N SER A 765 30.08 13.97 -25.58
CA SER A 765 29.69 12.85 -24.70
C SER A 765 28.50 13.21 -23.80
N GLU A 766 27.65 12.25 -23.47
CA GLU A 766 26.48 12.51 -22.61
C GLU A 766 26.88 13.05 -21.23
N GLN A 767 28.02 12.61 -20.70
CA GLN A 767 28.55 13.07 -19.41
C GLN A 767 29.02 14.54 -19.46
N ASP A 768 29.71 14.92 -20.54
CA ASP A 768 30.11 16.31 -20.76
C ASP A 768 28.90 17.19 -21.00
N ARG A 769 27.89 16.69 -21.72
CA ARG A 769 26.61 17.39 -21.94
C ARG A 769 25.93 17.71 -20.62
N LYS A 770 25.81 16.74 -19.70
CA LYS A 770 25.26 16.96 -18.34
C LYS A 770 26.09 17.98 -17.55
N THR A 771 27.41 17.85 -17.58
CA THR A 771 28.32 18.79 -16.89
C THR A 771 28.19 20.22 -17.42
N ILE A 772 28.06 20.37 -18.74
CA ILE A 772 27.86 21.67 -19.39
C ILE A 772 26.48 22.24 -19.05
N GLN A 773 25.42 21.42 -19.04
CA GLN A 773 24.07 21.84 -18.65
C GLN A 773 24.03 22.36 -17.21
N VAL A 774 24.65 21.65 -16.26
CA VAL A 774 24.73 22.09 -14.86
C VAL A 774 25.42 23.45 -14.75
N ARG A 775 26.57 23.64 -15.42
CA ARG A 775 27.28 24.93 -15.40
C ARG A 775 26.53 26.06 -16.10
N ALA A 776 25.82 25.75 -17.19
CA ALA A 776 24.96 26.71 -17.87
C ALA A 776 23.80 27.14 -16.94
N ALA A 777 23.19 26.19 -16.22
CA ALA A 777 22.17 26.48 -15.21
C ALA A 777 22.72 27.38 -14.08
N ASP A 778 23.90 27.06 -13.52
CA ASP A 778 24.56 27.89 -12.49
C ASP A 778 24.81 29.33 -12.97
N LEU A 779 25.27 29.49 -14.21
CA LEU A 779 25.48 30.81 -14.81
C LEU A 779 24.17 31.57 -15.01
N ARG A 780 23.10 30.91 -15.47
CA ARG A 780 21.79 31.55 -15.61
C ARG A 780 21.27 32.05 -14.27
N ILE A 781 21.48 31.29 -13.18
CA ILE A 781 21.14 31.71 -11.83
C ILE A 781 21.92 32.94 -11.43
N LYS A 782 23.26 32.94 -11.59
CA LYS A 782 24.10 34.10 -11.29
C LYS A 782 23.64 35.35 -12.05
N ILE A 783 23.43 35.24 -13.36
CA ILE A 783 22.95 36.35 -14.19
C ILE A 783 21.61 36.87 -13.65
N ALA A 784 20.65 35.98 -13.39
CA ALA A 784 19.36 36.35 -12.83
C ALA A 784 19.49 37.07 -11.48
N GLU A 785 20.37 36.62 -10.58
CA GLU A 785 20.61 37.27 -9.30
C GLU A 785 21.14 38.70 -9.45
N TYR A 786 22.02 38.95 -10.42
CA TYR A 786 22.51 40.30 -10.68
C TYR A 786 21.44 41.19 -11.32
N LEU A 787 20.63 40.66 -12.24
CA LEU A 787 19.49 41.39 -12.81
C LEU A 787 18.48 41.77 -11.73
N PHE A 788 18.22 40.89 -10.76
CA PHE A 788 17.40 41.22 -9.58
C PHE A 788 18.04 42.27 -8.66
N LYS A 789 19.38 42.32 -8.56
CA LYS A 789 20.09 43.36 -7.78
C LYS A 789 20.08 44.73 -8.48
N GLN A 790 20.17 44.77 -9.80
CA GLN A 790 20.19 46.02 -10.58
C GLN A 790 18.83 46.69 -10.66
N THR A 791 17.77 45.90 -10.64
CA THR A 791 16.41 46.41 -10.68
C THR A 791 16.03 46.84 -9.28
N SER A 792 16.01 48.15 -9.02
CA SER A 792 15.56 48.68 -7.74
C SER A 792 14.20 48.07 -7.41
N TRP A 793 14.05 47.53 -6.20
CA TRP A 793 12.86 46.77 -5.76
C TRP A 793 11.52 47.52 -5.92
N TRP A 794 11.57 48.83 -6.20
CA TRP A 794 10.44 49.74 -6.30
C TRP A 794 10.20 50.18 -7.76
N GLY A 795 9.62 49.34 -8.61
CA GLY A 795 9.18 49.77 -9.95
C GLY A 795 8.74 48.65 -10.88
N THR A 796 7.65 48.88 -11.63
CA THR A 796 7.00 47.95 -12.57
C THR A 796 7.91 47.38 -13.67
N LYS A 797 7.70 46.09 -14.00
CA LYS A 797 8.20 45.34 -15.18
C LYS A 797 9.40 45.98 -15.87
N SER A 798 10.53 46.01 -15.18
CA SER A 798 11.76 46.22 -15.92
C SER A 798 11.97 44.94 -16.78
N PRO A 799 12.26 45.05 -18.08
CA PRO A 799 12.56 43.89 -18.94
C PRO A 799 13.60 42.93 -18.32
N GLU A 800 14.50 43.47 -17.51
CA GLU A 800 15.56 42.76 -16.78
C GLU A 800 15.01 41.84 -15.68
N GLN A 801 13.92 42.20 -14.99
CA GLN A 801 13.27 41.31 -14.01
C GLN A 801 12.61 40.11 -14.69
N GLN A 802 11.97 40.32 -15.84
CA GLN A 802 11.38 39.22 -16.60
C GLN A 802 12.47 38.33 -17.19
N GLU A 803 13.54 38.92 -17.73
CA GLU A 803 14.73 38.18 -18.18
C GLU A 803 15.31 37.31 -17.05
N ALA A 804 15.40 37.84 -15.83
CA ALA A 804 15.86 37.09 -14.67
C ALA A 804 14.96 35.89 -14.33
N ILE A 805 13.63 36.06 -14.36
CA ILE A 805 12.67 34.97 -14.13
C ILE A 805 12.80 33.89 -15.21
N ASP A 806 12.87 34.29 -16.48
CA ASP A 806 12.97 33.37 -17.60
C ASP A 806 14.26 32.55 -17.54
N LEU A 807 15.38 33.19 -17.19
CA LEU A 807 16.67 32.52 -16.97
C LEU A 807 16.59 31.47 -15.84
N LEU A 808 15.92 31.77 -14.72
CA LEU A 808 15.76 30.82 -13.62
C LEU A 808 14.83 29.65 -14.00
N LYS A 809 13.76 29.90 -14.77
CA LYS A 809 12.86 28.84 -15.27
C LYS A 809 13.63 27.86 -16.17
N VAL A 810 14.50 28.35 -17.04
CA VAL A 810 15.38 27.50 -17.86
C VAL A 810 16.38 26.73 -16.99
N ALA A 811 17.05 27.41 -16.06
CA ALA A 811 18.02 26.77 -15.16
C ALA A 811 17.40 25.63 -14.33
N THR A 812 16.16 25.80 -13.86
CA THR A 812 15.45 24.80 -13.05
C THR A 812 15.06 23.57 -13.88
N LYS A 813 14.71 23.75 -15.17
CA LYS A 813 14.44 22.64 -16.09
C LYS A 813 15.70 21.83 -16.41
N GLU A 814 16.85 22.50 -16.50
CA GLU A 814 18.14 21.86 -16.79
C GLU A 814 18.75 21.19 -15.56
N ASN A 815 18.51 21.72 -14.35
CA ASN A 815 18.96 21.15 -13.09
C ASN A 815 17.95 21.38 -11.94
N PRO A 816 17.16 20.35 -11.56
CA PRO A 816 16.13 20.45 -10.53
C PRO A 816 16.63 20.86 -9.12
N ILE A 817 17.93 20.73 -8.83
CA ILE A 817 18.52 21.14 -7.54
C ILE A 817 18.24 22.62 -7.26
N HIS A 818 18.09 23.43 -8.31
CA HIS A 818 17.85 24.86 -8.19
C HIS A 818 16.37 25.26 -8.02
N ALA A 819 15.44 24.29 -8.04
CA ALA A 819 14.02 24.56 -7.81
C ALA A 819 13.78 25.29 -6.48
N LYS A 820 14.54 24.94 -5.45
CA LYS A 820 14.49 25.60 -4.13
C LYS A 820 14.90 27.07 -4.17
N GLU A 821 15.94 27.41 -4.92
CA GLU A 821 16.39 28.80 -5.04
C GLU A 821 15.40 29.63 -5.85
N LEU A 822 14.86 29.08 -6.95
CA LEU A 822 13.80 29.74 -7.71
C LEU A 822 12.54 29.95 -6.86
N ALA A 823 12.14 28.95 -6.07
CA ALA A 823 11.03 29.08 -5.13
C ALA A 823 11.26 30.24 -4.15
N LYS A 824 12.44 30.33 -3.52
CA LYS A 824 12.78 31.45 -2.62
C LYS A 824 12.65 32.81 -3.32
N LYS A 825 13.10 32.95 -4.57
CA LYS A 825 12.97 34.20 -5.34
C LYS A 825 11.51 34.52 -5.63
N PHE A 826 10.68 33.55 -6.01
CA PHE A 826 9.25 33.75 -6.18
C PHE A 826 8.55 34.16 -4.87
N ARG A 827 8.93 33.59 -3.72
CA ARG A 827 8.44 34.07 -2.40
C ARG A 827 8.81 35.54 -2.18
N ALA A 828 10.05 35.92 -2.44
CA ALA A 828 10.49 37.30 -2.28
C ALA A 828 9.73 38.28 -3.21
N LEU A 829 9.51 37.89 -4.47
CA LEU A 829 8.71 38.67 -5.43
C LEU A 829 7.24 38.79 -5.00
N GLY A 830 6.64 37.72 -4.49
CA GLY A 830 5.29 37.73 -3.95
C GLY A 830 5.17 38.65 -2.72
N VAL A 831 6.16 38.65 -1.82
CA VAL A 831 6.20 39.56 -0.66
C VAL A 831 6.34 41.01 -1.12
N ALA A 832 7.28 41.31 -2.01
CA ALA A 832 7.50 42.67 -2.52
C ALA A 832 6.25 43.22 -3.26
N GLU A 833 5.59 42.38 -4.07
CA GLU A 833 4.35 42.75 -4.74
C GLU A 833 3.21 42.96 -3.73
N LYS A 834 3.13 42.16 -2.66
CA LYS A 834 2.15 42.30 -1.57
C LYS A 834 2.33 43.61 -0.78
N GLU A 835 3.56 44.04 -0.55
CA GLU A 835 3.92 45.24 0.21
C GLU A 835 3.63 46.56 -0.52
N LYS A 836 3.34 46.51 -1.83
CA LYS A 836 2.86 47.68 -2.56
C LYS A 836 1.57 48.22 -1.94
N SER A 837 1.35 49.53 -2.09
CA SER A 837 0.11 50.18 -1.63
C SER A 837 -1.11 49.48 -2.23
N VAL A 838 -2.24 49.46 -1.50
CA VAL A 838 -3.48 48.77 -1.93
C VAL A 838 -3.93 49.19 -3.34
N ILE A 839 -3.64 50.43 -3.75
CA ILE A 839 -4.00 50.97 -5.08
C ILE A 839 -3.10 50.38 -6.19
N THR A 840 -1.85 50.04 -5.87
CA THR A 840 -0.81 49.60 -6.83
C THR A 840 -0.52 48.10 -6.77
N ARG A 841 -1.17 47.38 -5.85
CA ARG A 841 -0.95 45.96 -5.60
C ARG A 841 -1.73 45.10 -6.59
N ASP A 842 -1.05 44.21 -7.29
CA ASP A 842 -1.65 43.24 -8.22
C ASP A 842 -1.83 41.87 -7.53
N ASP A 843 -2.99 41.66 -6.90
CA ASP A 843 -3.30 40.43 -6.14
C ASP A 843 -3.19 39.15 -6.99
N PRO A 844 -3.72 39.07 -8.23
CA PRO A 844 -3.50 37.93 -9.12
C PRO A 844 -2.01 37.58 -9.33
N LYS A 845 -1.16 38.60 -9.39
CA LYS A 845 0.28 38.43 -9.57
C LYS A 845 0.97 37.92 -8.31
N VAL A 846 0.56 38.38 -7.13
CA VAL A 846 1.03 37.82 -5.84
C VAL A 846 0.66 36.33 -5.74
N VAL A 847 -0.58 35.98 -6.13
CA VAL A 847 -1.06 34.60 -6.19
C VAL A 847 -0.20 33.76 -7.13
N GLN A 848 0.07 34.26 -8.34
CA GLN A 848 0.92 33.56 -9.30
C GLN A 848 2.32 33.30 -8.75
N TYR A 849 2.98 34.29 -8.14
CA TYR A 849 4.31 34.10 -7.57
C TYR A 849 4.33 33.10 -6.42
N PHE A 850 3.39 33.17 -5.48
CA PHE A 850 3.35 32.21 -4.38
C PHE A 850 2.97 30.80 -4.84
N ARG A 851 2.11 30.67 -5.86
CA ARG A 851 1.80 29.38 -6.49
C ARG A 851 3.02 28.79 -7.20
N ASP A 852 3.69 29.56 -8.04
CA ASP A 852 4.92 29.13 -8.74
C ASP A 852 5.99 28.72 -7.70
N SER A 853 6.10 29.44 -6.58
CA SER A 853 6.97 29.01 -5.47
C SER A 853 6.56 27.69 -4.84
N TYR A 854 5.26 27.48 -4.60
CA TYR A 854 4.75 26.31 -3.92
C TYR A 854 4.93 25.05 -4.78
N GLU A 855 4.63 25.13 -6.08
CA GLU A 855 4.81 24.03 -7.03
C GLU A 855 6.28 23.59 -7.18
N LEU A 856 7.23 24.51 -6.97
CA LEU A 856 8.66 24.22 -7.01
C LEU A 856 9.23 23.66 -5.70
N ASP A 857 8.69 24.09 -4.57
CA ASP A 857 9.20 23.75 -3.23
C ASP A 857 8.06 23.89 -2.20
N PRO A 858 7.26 22.82 -1.97
CA PRO A 858 6.10 22.83 -1.08
C PRO A 858 6.56 22.73 0.38
N ILE A 859 7.18 23.81 0.86
CA ILE A 859 7.59 24.00 2.25
C ILE A 859 6.57 24.91 2.95
N PRO A 860 6.17 24.61 4.20
CA PRO A 860 5.28 25.47 4.98
C PRO A 860 5.89 26.86 5.19
N GLY A 861 5.05 27.90 5.24
CA GLY A 861 5.49 29.26 5.56
C GLY A 861 4.39 30.31 5.42
N ASP A 862 4.66 31.53 5.87
CA ASP A 862 3.70 32.65 5.87
C ASP A 862 3.17 33.02 4.47
N TYR A 863 3.94 32.73 3.43
CA TYR A 863 3.53 32.93 2.05
C TYR A 863 2.33 32.04 1.68
N LEU A 864 2.25 30.82 2.23
CA LEU A 864 1.15 29.89 1.98
C LEU A 864 -0.14 30.36 2.65
N LYS A 865 -0.03 30.89 3.88
CA LYS A 865 -1.16 31.54 4.56
C LYS A 865 -1.67 32.73 3.74
N THR A 866 -0.75 33.56 3.23
CA THR A 866 -1.10 34.69 2.36
C THR A 866 -1.73 34.23 1.05
N LEU A 867 -1.21 33.18 0.42
CA LEU A 867 -1.74 32.61 -0.81
C LEU A 867 -3.19 32.15 -0.60
N ILE A 868 -3.46 31.45 0.51
CA ILE A 868 -4.80 31.01 0.89
C ILE A 868 -5.74 32.22 1.13
N GLU A 869 -5.28 33.23 1.88
CA GLU A 869 -6.03 34.47 2.10
C GLU A 869 -6.39 35.18 0.79
N LEU A 870 -5.46 35.26 -0.16
CA LEU A 870 -5.69 35.86 -1.46
C LEU A 870 -6.65 35.04 -2.32
N TYR A 871 -6.56 33.71 -2.30
CA TYR A 871 -7.52 32.86 -2.98
C TYR A 871 -8.94 33.05 -2.44
N PHE A 872 -9.11 33.18 -1.11
CA PHE A 872 -10.40 33.54 -0.52
C PHE A 872 -10.87 34.92 -1.00
N LYS A 873 -9.98 35.92 -1.04
CA LYS A 873 -10.32 37.29 -1.47
C LYS A 873 -10.74 37.37 -2.94
N LEU A 874 -10.12 36.57 -3.80
CA LEU A 874 -10.38 36.52 -5.25
C LEU A 874 -11.51 35.56 -5.63
N GLU A 875 -12.14 34.87 -4.66
CA GLU A 875 -13.18 33.85 -4.87
C GLU A 875 -12.78 32.73 -5.85
N ASN A 876 -11.48 32.43 -5.95
CA ASN A 876 -10.98 31.38 -6.84
C ASN A 876 -11.07 29.99 -6.17
N ASN A 877 -12.30 29.47 -6.09
CA ASN A 877 -12.66 28.33 -5.26
C ASN A 877 -12.01 27.01 -5.74
N VAL A 878 -11.84 26.82 -7.04
CA VAL A 878 -11.33 25.56 -7.62
C VAL A 878 -9.86 25.38 -7.26
N GLU A 879 -9.04 26.40 -7.47
CA GLU A 879 -7.62 26.41 -7.15
C GLU A 879 -7.39 26.35 -5.64
N LEU A 880 -8.23 27.02 -4.85
CA LEU A 880 -8.18 26.95 -3.38
C LEU A 880 -8.45 25.53 -2.86
N MET A 881 -9.47 24.85 -3.39
CA MET A 881 -9.78 23.47 -3.03
C MET A 881 -8.63 22.53 -3.44
N SER A 882 -8.08 22.70 -4.65
CA SER A 882 -6.94 21.91 -5.13
C SER A 882 -5.71 22.12 -4.24
N LEU A 883 -5.39 23.37 -3.90
CA LEU A 883 -4.27 23.69 -3.01
C LEU A 883 -4.47 23.09 -1.62
N TYR A 884 -5.69 23.17 -1.06
CA TYR A 884 -5.98 22.59 0.25
C TYR A 884 -5.79 21.07 0.27
N ILE A 885 -6.30 20.35 -0.74
CA ILE A 885 -6.12 18.89 -0.85
C ILE A 885 -4.64 18.53 -0.93
N ASP A 886 -3.89 19.26 -1.76
CA ASP A 886 -2.45 19.03 -1.92
C ASP A 886 -1.69 19.28 -0.60
N ILE A 887 -1.98 20.38 0.11
CA ILE A 887 -1.44 20.66 1.44
C ILE A 887 -1.74 19.51 2.41
N GLN A 888 -2.98 19.00 2.46
CA GLN A 888 -3.34 17.91 3.38
C GLN A 888 -2.61 16.59 3.07
N SER A 889 -2.04 16.43 1.88
CA SER A 889 -1.22 15.25 1.53
C SER A 889 0.19 15.30 2.11
N HIS A 890 0.64 16.46 2.60
CA HIS A 890 1.97 16.65 3.16
C HIS A 890 2.02 16.43 4.69
N PRO A 891 3.10 15.86 5.24
CA PRO A 891 3.26 15.64 6.70
C PRO A 891 3.20 16.92 7.55
N TRP A 892 3.57 18.06 6.98
CA TRP A 892 3.60 19.37 7.65
C TRP A 892 2.26 20.12 7.60
N ALA A 893 1.19 19.53 7.04
CA ALA A 893 -0.11 20.19 6.86
C ALA A 893 -0.66 20.87 8.13
N SER A 894 -0.35 20.31 9.31
CA SER A 894 -0.77 20.81 10.62
C SER A 894 -0.15 22.17 10.99
N GLU A 895 0.94 22.57 10.34
CA GLU A 895 1.58 23.88 10.54
C GLU A 895 0.79 25.02 9.87
N VAL A 896 -0.02 24.70 8.85
CA VAL A 896 -0.87 25.69 8.15
C VAL A 896 -2.16 25.89 8.95
N LYS A 897 -2.12 26.82 9.91
CA LYS A 897 -3.29 27.18 10.73
C LYS A 897 -4.22 28.13 9.97
N LEU A 898 -5.35 27.59 9.48
CA LEU A 898 -6.46 28.41 8.99
C LEU A 898 -7.36 28.87 10.15
N THR A 899 -8.05 29.99 9.96
CA THR A 899 -9.08 30.45 10.90
C THR A 899 -10.34 29.58 10.80
N ALA A 900 -11.19 29.61 11.83
CA ALA A 900 -12.46 28.87 11.82
C ALA A 900 -13.35 29.26 10.62
N GLU A 901 -13.39 30.57 10.29
CA GLU A 901 -14.15 31.09 9.14
C GLU A 901 -13.62 30.57 7.81
N GLN A 902 -12.30 30.49 7.64
CA GLN A 902 -11.67 29.96 6.42
C GLN A 902 -11.97 28.46 6.23
N TYR A 903 -11.84 27.66 7.29
CA TYR A 903 -12.25 26.25 7.23
C TYR A 903 -13.72 26.10 6.87
N TYR A 904 -14.60 26.92 7.45
CA TYR A 904 -16.02 26.88 7.14
C TYR A 904 -16.32 27.27 5.67
N LYS A 905 -15.67 28.32 5.14
CA LYS A 905 -15.78 28.70 3.71
C LYS A 905 -15.26 27.61 2.78
N LEU A 906 -14.15 26.94 3.11
CA LEU A 906 -13.65 25.77 2.37
C LEU A 906 -14.68 24.65 2.33
N ALA A 907 -15.31 24.33 3.46
CA ALA A 907 -16.39 23.34 3.51
C ALA A 907 -17.56 23.71 2.59
N GLN A 908 -17.95 24.99 2.55
CA GLN A 908 -18.99 25.48 1.64
C GLN A 908 -18.58 25.35 0.16
N PHE A 909 -17.31 25.62 -0.18
CA PHE A 909 -16.82 25.45 -1.55
C PHE A 909 -16.79 23.99 -1.98
N PHE A 910 -16.30 23.09 -1.13
CA PHE A 910 -16.33 21.65 -1.40
C PHE A 910 -17.77 21.14 -1.59
N ASN A 911 -18.72 21.65 -0.80
CA ASN A 911 -20.13 21.28 -0.91
C ASN A 911 -20.76 21.76 -2.23
N LYS A 912 -20.42 22.97 -2.71
CA LYS A 912 -20.88 23.48 -4.02
C LYS A 912 -20.37 22.65 -5.21
N GLY A 913 -19.23 21.97 -5.06
CA GLY A 913 -18.64 21.12 -6.10
C GLY A 913 -19.44 19.86 -6.42
N ASN A 914 -20.46 19.51 -5.62
CA ASN A 914 -21.39 18.37 -5.81
C ASN A 914 -20.74 17.00 -6.05
N SER A 915 -19.42 16.83 -5.84
CA SER A 915 -18.79 15.51 -5.94
C SER A 915 -18.90 14.80 -4.60
N ARG A 916 -19.43 13.56 -4.63
CA ARG A 916 -19.42 12.67 -3.47
C ARG A 916 -18.00 12.42 -2.93
N GLU A 917 -17.00 12.59 -3.79
CA GLU A 917 -15.57 12.44 -3.48
C GLU A 917 -15.07 13.46 -2.45
N ASN A 918 -15.70 14.64 -2.35
CA ASN A 918 -15.28 15.69 -1.41
C ASN A 918 -15.86 15.56 0.01
N SER A 919 -16.70 14.53 0.27
CA SER A 919 -17.42 14.39 1.54
C SER A 919 -16.50 14.37 2.76
N GLN A 920 -15.34 13.72 2.67
CA GLN A 920 -14.39 13.67 3.78
C GLN A 920 -13.74 15.04 4.02
N HIS A 921 -13.36 15.76 2.96
CA HIS A 921 -12.77 17.09 3.08
C HIS A 921 -13.74 18.11 3.68
N ILE A 922 -15.04 18.03 3.35
CA ILE A 922 -16.09 18.87 3.97
C ILE A 922 -16.15 18.60 5.47
N LEU A 923 -16.17 17.32 5.86
CA LEU A 923 -16.24 16.91 7.26
C LEU A 923 -15.02 17.38 8.06
N ASP A 924 -13.82 17.22 7.51
CA ASP A 924 -12.57 17.65 8.16
C ASP A 924 -12.50 19.17 8.31
N CYS A 925 -12.92 19.92 7.28
CA CYS A 925 -13.01 21.38 7.35
C CYS A 925 -14.02 21.83 8.42
N LEU A 926 -15.23 21.28 8.45
CA LEU A 926 -16.25 21.61 9.46
C LEU A 926 -15.79 21.24 10.87
N LYS A 927 -15.13 20.09 11.04
CA LYS A 927 -14.55 19.65 12.32
C LYS A 927 -13.50 20.64 12.83
N ASN A 928 -12.59 21.07 11.96
CA ASN A 928 -11.56 22.04 12.32
C ASN A 928 -12.15 23.42 12.63
N ALA A 929 -13.17 23.87 11.88
CA ALA A 929 -13.90 25.09 12.20
C ALA A 929 -14.54 25.03 13.59
N CYS A 930 -15.20 23.92 13.96
CA CYS A 930 -15.81 23.73 15.27
C CYS A 930 -14.80 23.67 16.42
N LYS A 931 -13.62 23.07 16.20
CA LYS A 931 -12.55 23.01 17.20
C LYS A 931 -11.97 24.40 17.49
N LEU A 932 -11.82 25.23 16.46
CA LEU A 932 -11.22 26.56 16.58
C LEU A 932 -12.21 27.59 17.13
N ASP A 933 -13.50 27.48 16.80
CA ASP A 933 -14.55 28.33 17.35
C ASP A 933 -15.68 27.48 17.95
N THR A 934 -15.48 27.11 19.21
CA THR A 934 -16.41 26.27 19.97
C THR A 934 -17.70 26.99 20.36
N LYS A 935 -17.81 28.31 20.15
CA LYS A 935 -19.02 29.09 20.48
C LYS A 935 -19.95 29.25 19.28
N ASN A 936 -19.45 29.09 18.05
CA ASN A 936 -20.24 29.25 16.84
C ASN A 936 -21.22 28.09 16.64
N THR A 937 -22.51 28.37 16.87
CA THR A 937 -23.59 27.38 16.72
C THR A 937 -23.80 26.96 15.27
N THR A 938 -23.49 27.80 14.29
CA THR A 938 -23.65 27.48 12.87
C THR A 938 -22.67 26.39 12.44
N TYR A 939 -21.40 26.49 12.82
CA TYR A 939 -20.39 25.48 12.49
C TYR A 939 -20.76 24.11 13.06
N LYS A 940 -21.19 24.09 14.34
CA LYS A 940 -21.64 22.88 15.02
C LYS A 940 -22.85 22.25 14.36
N ARG A 941 -23.84 23.08 14.00
CA ARG A 941 -25.07 22.62 13.34
C ARG A 941 -24.75 21.99 11.98
N ASP A 942 -23.93 22.64 11.17
CA ASP A 942 -23.59 22.17 9.83
C ASP A 942 -22.70 20.93 9.87
N PHE A 943 -21.75 20.87 10.81
CA PHE A 943 -20.96 19.67 11.07
C PHE A 943 -21.86 18.48 11.41
N ALA A 944 -22.74 18.64 12.41
CA ALA A 944 -23.69 17.62 12.81
C ALA A 944 -24.62 17.19 11.67
N GLN A 945 -25.23 18.16 10.96
CA GLN A 945 -26.12 17.86 9.84
C GLN A 945 -25.41 17.08 8.74
N PHE A 946 -24.17 17.45 8.40
CA PHE A 946 -23.42 16.81 7.34
C PHE A 946 -22.90 15.42 7.73
N THR A 947 -22.41 15.25 8.96
CA THR A 947 -22.08 13.93 9.53
C THR A 947 -23.29 13.01 9.45
N LEU A 948 -24.46 13.46 9.92
CA LEU A 948 -25.71 12.69 9.87
C LEU A 948 -26.06 12.23 8.45
N THR A 949 -26.01 13.15 7.48
CA THR A 949 -26.30 12.83 6.07
C THR A 949 -25.34 11.78 5.51
N ILE A 950 -24.03 11.92 5.77
CA ILE A 950 -23.04 10.91 5.36
C ILE A 950 -23.31 9.57 6.02
N THR A 951 -23.55 9.55 7.33
CA THR A 951 -23.82 8.32 8.07
C THR A 951 -25.08 7.64 7.54
N GLN A 952 -26.15 8.37 7.27
CA GLN A 952 -27.39 7.81 6.71
C GLN A 952 -27.18 7.23 5.31
N ASP A 953 -26.41 7.90 4.44
CA ASP A 953 -26.08 7.39 3.12
C ASP A 953 -25.18 6.14 3.17
N LYS A 954 -24.20 6.11 4.08
CA LYS A 954 -23.38 4.93 4.34
C LYS A 954 -24.22 3.79 4.92
N LEU A 955 -25.11 4.08 5.86
CA LEU A 955 -26.01 3.12 6.48
C LEU A 955 -26.91 2.44 5.45
N LYS A 956 -27.53 3.19 4.53
CA LYS A 956 -28.33 2.63 3.42
C LYS A 956 -27.55 1.66 2.54
N LYS A 957 -26.25 1.91 2.32
CA LYS A 957 -25.38 1.02 1.54
C LYS A 957 -25.02 -0.23 2.35
N ILE A 958 -24.60 -0.05 3.60
CA ILE A 958 -24.18 -1.15 4.50
C ILE A 958 -25.37 -2.05 4.87
N SER A 959 -26.57 -1.50 5.03
CA SER A 959 -27.77 -2.27 5.34
C SER A 959 -28.11 -3.28 4.24
N ALA A 960 -27.74 -3.00 2.99
CA ALA A 960 -27.93 -3.88 1.83
C ALA A 960 -26.83 -4.96 1.69
N GLU A 961 -25.71 -4.83 2.41
CA GLU A 961 -24.63 -5.83 2.38
C GLU A 961 -25.01 -7.09 3.17
N LYS A 962 -24.61 -8.27 2.68
CA LYS A 962 -24.80 -9.57 3.34
C LYS A 962 -23.53 -10.10 4.05
N SER A 963 -22.45 -9.30 4.10
CA SER A 963 -21.13 -9.76 4.53
C SER A 963 -20.95 -9.72 6.05
N THR A 964 -20.00 -10.52 6.54
CA THR A 964 -19.54 -10.50 7.94
C THR A 964 -18.85 -9.18 8.31
N GLU A 965 -18.35 -8.41 7.34
CA GLU A 965 -17.79 -7.07 7.54
C GLU A 965 -18.84 -6.00 7.90
N LYS A 966 -20.14 -6.28 7.66
CA LYS A 966 -21.25 -5.36 7.94
C LYS A 966 -21.19 -4.83 9.38
N ASN A 967 -20.90 -5.68 10.36
CA ASN A 967 -20.89 -5.27 11.77
C ASN A 967 -19.73 -4.31 12.09
N VAL A 968 -18.54 -4.52 11.52
CA VAL A 968 -17.39 -3.62 11.71
C VAL A 968 -17.69 -2.25 11.11
N LYS A 969 -18.29 -2.22 9.92
CA LYS A 969 -18.69 -0.97 9.26
C LYS A 969 -19.79 -0.24 10.04
N LEU A 970 -20.78 -0.96 10.58
CA LEU A 970 -21.83 -0.39 11.42
C LEU A 970 -21.28 0.19 12.73
N GLN A 971 -20.32 -0.48 13.36
CA GLN A 971 -19.67 0.05 14.57
C GLN A 971 -18.89 1.34 14.26
N ALA A 972 -18.14 1.38 13.15
CA ALA A 972 -17.46 2.60 12.72
C ALA A 972 -18.44 3.76 12.46
N LEU A 973 -19.66 3.49 11.98
CA LEU A 973 -20.70 4.51 11.84
C LEU A 973 -21.21 5.05 13.19
N LEU A 974 -21.30 4.21 14.22
CA LEU A 974 -21.64 4.68 15.57
C LEU A 974 -20.55 5.60 16.11
N ASP A 975 -19.28 5.22 15.95
CA ASP A 975 -18.15 6.03 16.37
C ASP A 975 -18.14 7.39 15.64
N GLU A 976 -18.47 7.42 14.34
CA GLU A 976 -18.66 8.66 13.56
C GLU A 976 -19.81 9.53 14.10
N LEU A 977 -20.96 8.94 14.45
CA LEU A 977 -22.09 9.67 15.05
C LEU A 977 -21.74 10.23 16.43
N GLU A 978 -20.99 9.47 17.24
CA GLU A 978 -20.57 9.88 18.58
C GLU A 978 -19.60 11.07 18.52
N ILE A 979 -18.69 11.10 17.54
CA ILE A 979 -17.88 12.28 17.26
C ILE A 979 -18.77 13.49 16.95
N GLY A 980 -19.84 13.32 16.17
CA GLY A 980 -20.84 14.38 15.92
C GLY A 980 -21.48 14.92 17.21
N LYS A 981 -21.83 14.02 18.14
CA LYS A 981 -22.45 14.37 19.43
C LYS A 981 -21.53 15.23 20.31
N GLN A 982 -20.23 14.94 20.31
CA GLN A 982 -19.22 15.65 21.12
C GLN A 982 -19.15 17.16 20.81
N PHE A 983 -19.63 17.62 19.64
CA PHE A 983 -19.61 19.04 19.27
C PHE A 983 -20.86 19.84 19.71
N GLY A 984 -21.63 19.34 20.69
CA GLY A 984 -22.71 20.10 21.34
C GLY A 984 -24.08 19.96 20.67
N LEU A 985 -24.35 18.78 20.14
CA LEU A 985 -25.57 18.44 19.40
C LEU A 985 -26.86 18.60 20.23
N GLU A 986 -26.75 18.52 21.55
CA GLU A 986 -27.84 18.73 22.52
C GLU A 986 -28.51 20.10 22.39
N SER A 987 -27.81 21.09 21.82
CA SER A 987 -28.37 22.42 21.55
C SER A 987 -29.33 22.45 20.35
N PHE A 988 -29.41 21.38 19.55
CA PHE A 988 -30.25 21.29 18.34
C PHE A 988 -31.26 20.15 18.46
N LYS A 989 -32.43 20.44 19.04
CA LYS A 989 -33.48 19.45 19.32
C LYS A 989 -33.85 18.57 18.11
N ASP A 990 -34.00 19.17 16.93
CA ASP A 990 -34.40 18.45 15.71
C ASP A 990 -33.30 17.50 15.20
N LEU A 991 -32.03 17.90 15.29
CA LEU A 991 -30.88 17.07 14.91
C LEU A 991 -30.64 15.96 15.93
N SER A 992 -30.79 16.26 17.22
CA SER A 992 -30.65 15.27 18.29
C SER A 992 -31.61 14.10 18.12
N ALA A 993 -32.85 14.38 17.72
CA ALA A 993 -33.83 13.32 17.43
C ALA A 993 -33.40 12.46 16.23
N GLN A 994 -32.90 13.07 15.14
CA GLN A 994 -32.46 12.31 13.96
C GLN A 994 -31.18 11.49 14.22
N TYR A 995 -30.26 12.01 15.03
CA TYR A 995 -29.08 11.27 15.48
C TYR A 995 -29.46 10.06 16.31
N ALA A 996 -30.36 10.26 17.29
CA ALA A 996 -30.88 9.19 18.12
C ALA A 996 -31.53 8.10 17.24
N GLN A 997 -32.41 8.50 16.32
CA GLN A 997 -33.05 7.57 15.39
C GLN A 997 -32.05 6.79 14.53
N THR A 998 -31.01 7.46 14.02
CA THR A 998 -30.00 6.83 13.16
C THR A 998 -29.15 5.85 13.97
N ALA A 999 -28.74 6.22 15.18
CA ALA A 999 -28.00 5.34 16.09
C ALA A 999 -28.84 4.13 16.54
N VAL A 1000 -30.13 4.33 16.86
CA VAL A 1000 -31.07 3.23 17.14
C VAL A 1000 -31.17 2.28 15.93
N THR A 1001 -31.26 2.82 14.72
CA THR A 1001 -31.30 2.01 13.49
C THR A 1001 -30.02 1.20 13.30
N ILE A 1002 -28.85 1.78 13.59
CA ILE A 1002 -27.57 1.06 13.53
C ILE A 1002 -27.52 -0.05 14.58
N HIS A 1003 -27.93 0.22 15.82
CA HIS A 1003 -28.01 -0.79 16.87
C HIS A 1003 -28.96 -1.94 16.49
N ARG A 1004 -30.12 -1.65 15.90
CA ARG A 1004 -31.03 -2.68 15.36
C ARG A 1004 -30.35 -3.56 14.31
N HIS A 1005 -29.61 -2.97 13.37
CA HIS A 1005 -28.86 -3.74 12.38
C HIS A 1005 -27.69 -4.55 12.98
N LEU A 1006 -27.06 -4.06 14.05
CA LEU A 1006 -26.03 -4.82 14.79
C LEU A 1006 -26.63 -5.99 15.56
N MET A 1007 -27.89 -5.88 16.03
CA MET A 1007 -28.62 -6.94 16.72
C MET A 1007 -29.11 -8.04 15.78
N GLU A 1008 -29.49 -7.70 14.55
CA GLU A 1008 -30.13 -8.61 13.58
C GLU A 1008 -29.43 -9.98 13.44
N PRO A 1009 -28.09 -10.08 13.34
CA PRO A 1009 -27.42 -11.38 13.25
C PRO A 1009 -27.55 -12.21 14.53
N PHE A 1010 -27.53 -11.56 15.69
CA PHE A 1010 -27.68 -12.23 16.98
C PHE A 1010 -29.10 -12.69 17.21
N ILE A 1011 -30.10 -11.90 16.81
CA ILE A 1011 -31.52 -12.29 16.83
C ILE A 1011 -31.73 -13.52 15.95
N LYS A 1012 -31.22 -13.53 14.71
CA LYS A 1012 -31.32 -14.71 13.83
C LYS A 1012 -30.63 -15.94 14.42
N GLN A 1013 -29.45 -15.76 15.03
CA GLN A 1013 -28.76 -16.85 15.72
C GLN A 1013 -29.57 -17.35 16.92
N PHE A 1014 -30.20 -16.44 17.65
CA PHE A 1014 -31.06 -16.74 18.78
C PHE A 1014 -32.30 -17.53 18.34
N GLU A 1015 -33.01 -17.10 17.31
CA GLU A 1015 -34.17 -17.79 16.72
C GLU A 1015 -33.81 -19.24 16.35
N VAL A 1016 -32.71 -19.46 15.63
CA VAL A 1016 -32.28 -20.83 15.24
C VAL A 1016 -31.97 -21.70 16.46
N VAL A 1017 -31.37 -21.14 17.51
CA VAL A 1017 -31.06 -21.89 18.74
C VAL A 1017 -32.33 -22.13 19.55
N HIS A 1018 -33.24 -21.17 19.58
CA HIS A 1018 -34.52 -21.24 20.28
C HIS A 1018 -35.45 -22.27 19.64
N ASP A 1019 -35.61 -22.26 18.32
CA ASP A 1019 -36.42 -23.23 17.58
C ASP A 1019 -35.94 -24.66 17.85
N LYS A 1020 -34.62 -24.90 17.77
CA LYS A 1020 -34.03 -26.21 18.11
C LYS A 1020 -34.25 -26.60 19.58
N TYR A 1021 -34.24 -25.63 20.48
CA TYR A 1021 -34.51 -25.85 21.90
C TYR A 1021 -35.98 -26.23 22.12
N MET A 1022 -36.91 -25.55 21.45
CA MET A 1022 -38.35 -25.82 21.50
C MET A 1022 -38.72 -27.15 20.85
N ASP A 1023 -38.19 -27.46 19.67
CA ASP A 1023 -38.33 -28.76 18.98
C ASP A 1023 -37.84 -29.91 19.88
N GLY A 1024 -36.70 -29.71 20.56
CA GLY A 1024 -36.16 -30.67 21.52
C GLY A 1024 -37.08 -30.88 22.73
N LEU A 1025 -37.70 -29.82 23.25
CA LEU A 1025 -38.66 -29.90 24.35
C LEU A 1025 -39.97 -30.59 23.94
N GLU A 1026 -40.48 -30.33 22.74
CA GLU A 1026 -41.67 -30.97 22.19
C GLU A 1026 -41.43 -32.46 21.91
N ALA A 1027 -40.29 -32.82 21.30
CA ALA A 1027 -39.92 -34.21 21.05
C ALA A 1027 -39.80 -35.02 22.36
N LEU A 1028 -39.27 -34.39 23.42
CA LEU A 1028 -39.15 -35.01 24.75
C LEU A 1028 -40.49 -35.12 25.50
N ALA A 1029 -41.52 -34.35 25.13
CA ALA A 1029 -42.85 -34.45 25.73
C ALA A 1029 -43.63 -35.70 25.27
N GLY A 1030 -43.21 -36.36 24.18
CA GLY A 1030 -43.86 -37.55 23.62
C GLY A 1030 -43.36 -38.91 24.13
N GLU A 1031 -42.25 -38.97 24.89
CA GLU A 1031 -41.63 -40.22 25.36
C GLU A 1031 -41.77 -40.47 26.88
N ASN A 1032 -41.69 -41.75 27.28
CA ASN A 1032 -41.96 -42.29 28.62
C ASN A 1032 -41.23 -41.55 29.77
N PHE A 1033 -42.00 -41.02 30.74
CA PHE A 1033 -41.65 -39.95 31.69
C PHE A 1033 -40.31 -40.08 32.45
N GLN A 1034 -39.83 -41.30 32.74
CA GLN A 1034 -38.67 -41.53 33.61
C GLN A 1034 -37.31 -41.59 32.88
N SER A 1035 -37.25 -42.01 31.61
CA SER A 1035 -35.99 -41.92 30.83
C SER A 1035 -35.76 -40.52 30.27
N THR A 1036 -36.85 -39.75 30.13
CA THR A 1036 -36.89 -38.37 29.67
C THR A 1036 -36.20 -37.41 30.65
N ILE A 1037 -36.29 -37.62 31.97
CA ILE A 1037 -35.75 -36.67 32.96
C ILE A 1037 -34.22 -36.54 32.89
N SER A 1038 -33.49 -37.64 32.69
CA SER A 1038 -32.02 -37.61 32.58
C SER A 1038 -31.55 -37.01 31.25
N LYS A 1039 -32.17 -37.40 30.12
CA LYS A 1039 -31.81 -36.84 28.79
C LYS A 1039 -32.22 -35.36 28.64
N LYS A 1040 -33.33 -34.96 29.26
CA LYS A 1040 -33.81 -33.58 29.28
C LYS A 1040 -32.88 -32.67 30.07
N ALA A 1041 -32.23 -33.17 31.13
CA ALA A 1041 -31.25 -32.39 31.91
C ALA A 1041 -29.96 -32.10 31.10
N ASP A 1042 -29.42 -33.11 30.41
CA ASP A 1042 -28.17 -32.96 29.65
C ASP A 1042 -28.35 -32.15 28.35
N TYR A 1043 -29.44 -32.40 27.60
CA TYR A 1043 -29.75 -31.63 26.39
C TYR A 1043 -30.14 -30.17 26.70
N SER A 1044 -30.85 -29.96 27.81
CA SER A 1044 -31.20 -28.61 28.28
C SER A 1044 -29.95 -27.81 28.67
N ASN A 1045 -28.97 -28.40 29.37
CA ASN A 1045 -27.87 -27.62 29.95
C ASN A 1045 -26.89 -27.04 28.91
N ALA A 1046 -26.57 -27.78 27.84
CA ALA A 1046 -25.64 -27.30 26.81
C ALA A 1046 -26.24 -26.18 25.94
N ASN A 1047 -27.49 -26.36 25.46
CA ASN A 1047 -28.17 -25.36 24.64
C ASN A 1047 -28.62 -24.14 25.46
N LYS A 1048 -29.01 -24.34 26.72
CA LYS A 1048 -29.35 -23.23 27.63
C LYS A 1048 -28.19 -22.28 27.84
N HIS A 1049 -26.95 -22.79 27.99
CA HIS A 1049 -25.79 -21.90 28.18
C HIS A 1049 -25.52 -21.04 26.93
N HIS A 1050 -25.63 -21.61 25.73
CA HIS A 1050 -25.44 -20.86 24.49
C HIS A 1050 -26.55 -19.82 24.26
N HIS A 1051 -27.81 -20.21 24.50
CA HIS A 1051 -28.99 -19.34 24.47
C HIS A 1051 -28.87 -18.17 25.46
N LEU A 1052 -28.39 -18.44 26.69
CA LEU A 1052 -28.18 -17.40 27.71
C LEU A 1052 -27.08 -16.41 27.31
N LYS A 1053 -26.03 -16.88 26.62
CA LYS A 1053 -24.94 -16.02 26.17
C LYS A 1053 -25.37 -15.07 25.06
N ILE A 1054 -26.11 -15.58 24.06
CA ILE A 1054 -26.60 -14.77 22.94
C ILE A 1054 -27.66 -13.77 23.43
N SER A 1055 -28.60 -14.21 24.26
CA SER A 1055 -29.64 -13.33 24.81
C SER A 1055 -29.07 -12.20 25.65
N LYS A 1056 -28.05 -12.44 26.49
CA LYS A 1056 -27.34 -11.36 27.20
C LYS A 1056 -26.77 -10.32 26.25
N LEU A 1057 -26.16 -10.74 25.15
CA LEU A 1057 -25.60 -9.81 24.17
C LEU A 1057 -26.69 -9.00 23.45
N ILE A 1058 -27.82 -9.62 23.10
CA ILE A 1058 -28.97 -8.93 22.53
C ILE A 1058 -29.53 -7.89 23.52
N LEU A 1059 -29.67 -8.26 24.79
CA LEU A 1059 -30.14 -7.34 25.85
C LEU A 1059 -29.18 -6.16 26.04
N GLU A 1060 -27.85 -6.38 26.02
CA GLU A 1060 -26.86 -5.29 26.06
C GLU A 1060 -27.01 -4.32 24.88
N PHE A 1061 -27.36 -4.79 23.68
CA PHE A 1061 -27.63 -3.91 22.55
C PHE A 1061 -28.95 -3.16 22.70
N TYR A 1062 -30.01 -3.77 23.23
CA TYR A 1062 -31.24 -3.07 23.56
C TYR A 1062 -31.00 -2.00 24.62
N ASP A 1063 -30.20 -2.29 25.65
CA ASP A 1063 -29.83 -1.30 26.67
C ASP A 1063 -29.08 -0.11 26.07
N LYS A 1064 -28.14 -0.37 25.14
CA LYS A 1064 -27.44 0.70 24.40
C LYS A 1064 -28.39 1.52 23.53
N ALA A 1065 -29.32 0.87 22.82
CA ALA A 1065 -30.28 1.56 21.98
C ALA A 1065 -31.29 2.39 22.81
N ILE A 1066 -31.77 1.85 23.93
CA ILE A 1066 -32.68 2.55 24.86
C ILE A 1066 -31.97 3.71 25.56
N ALA A 1067 -30.67 3.58 25.87
CA ALA A 1067 -29.89 4.69 26.40
C ALA A 1067 -29.79 5.86 25.40
N VAL A 1068 -29.88 5.58 24.09
CA VAL A 1068 -29.91 6.60 23.03
C VAL A 1068 -31.29 7.23 22.87
N ASP A 1069 -32.36 6.43 22.83
CA ASP A 1069 -33.75 6.91 22.83
C ASP A 1069 -34.59 6.17 23.88
N PRO A 1070 -34.71 6.72 25.10
CA PRO A 1070 -35.49 6.09 26.17
C PRO A 1070 -36.99 6.06 25.90
N SER A 1071 -37.47 6.81 24.90
CA SER A 1071 -38.88 6.93 24.55
C SER A 1071 -39.30 6.05 23.36
N ASP A 1072 -38.37 5.30 22.76
CA ASP A 1072 -38.71 4.36 21.70
C ASP A 1072 -39.47 3.15 22.30
N ALA A 1073 -40.78 3.16 22.13
CA ALA A 1073 -41.67 2.11 22.62
C ALA A 1073 -41.36 0.73 22.03
N THR A 1074 -40.86 0.67 20.79
CA THR A 1074 -40.50 -0.59 20.13
C THR A 1074 -39.29 -1.22 20.80
N LEU A 1075 -38.26 -0.44 21.17
CA LEU A 1075 -37.10 -0.99 21.87
C LEU A 1075 -37.46 -1.60 23.23
N HIS A 1076 -38.34 -0.93 23.99
CA HIS A 1076 -38.83 -1.46 25.26
C HIS A 1076 -39.68 -2.71 25.09
N PHE A 1077 -40.47 -2.78 24.02
CA PHE A 1077 -41.25 -3.97 23.69
C PHE A 1077 -40.36 -5.15 23.33
N ASP A 1078 -39.43 -4.95 22.39
CA ASP A 1078 -38.52 -5.99 21.91
C ASP A 1078 -37.64 -6.52 23.04
N LYS A 1079 -37.16 -5.62 23.92
CA LYS A 1079 -36.46 -5.99 25.16
C LYS A 1079 -37.37 -6.79 26.09
N GLY A 1080 -38.63 -6.38 26.25
CA GLY A 1080 -39.62 -7.08 27.07
C GLY A 1080 -39.87 -8.52 26.60
N VAL A 1081 -40.05 -8.72 25.29
CA VAL A 1081 -40.17 -10.04 24.66
C VAL A 1081 -38.90 -10.86 24.88
N MET A 1082 -37.73 -10.27 24.68
CA MET A 1082 -36.45 -10.95 24.86
C MET A 1082 -36.24 -11.40 26.32
N LEU A 1083 -36.62 -10.56 27.30
CA LEU A 1083 -36.56 -10.87 28.73
C LEU A 1083 -37.53 -11.99 29.10
N GLU A 1084 -38.75 -11.97 28.54
CA GLU A 1084 -39.74 -13.04 28.71
C GLU A 1084 -39.17 -14.38 28.22
N ILE A 1085 -38.61 -14.42 27.01
CA ILE A 1085 -38.02 -15.65 26.44
C ILE A 1085 -36.84 -16.15 27.30
N THR A 1086 -36.08 -15.25 27.94
CA THR A 1086 -35.01 -15.65 28.87
C THR A 1086 -35.49 -16.04 30.27
N GLY A 1087 -36.78 -15.88 30.56
CA GLY A 1087 -37.41 -16.21 31.83
C GLY A 1087 -37.34 -15.11 32.90
N ASP A 1088 -36.86 -13.90 32.58
CA ASP A 1088 -36.93 -12.74 33.48
C ASP A 1088 -38.28 -12.03 33.32
N ILE A 1089 -39.32 -12.65 33.85
CA ILE A 1089 -40.70 -12.16 33.76
C ILE A 1089 -40.87 -10.79 34.44
N LYS A 1090 -40.12 -10.52 35.52
CA LYS A 1090 -40.19 -9.22 36.21
C LYS A 1090 -39.62 -8.11 35.33
N GLY A 1091 -38.44 -8.32 34.75
CA GLY A 1091 -37.84 -7.38 33.81
C GLY A 1091 -38.67 -7.21 32.53
N ALA A 1092 -39.28 -8.29 32.03
CA ALA A 1092 -40.19 -8.26 30.89
C ALA A 1092 -41.41 -7.36 31.14
N LEU A 1093 -42.08 -7.53 32.30
CA LEU A 1093 -43.21 -6.70 32.71
C LEU A 1093 -42.82 -5.22 32.86
N GLU A 1094 -41.65 -4.94 33.41
CA GLU A 1094 -41.16 -3.55 33.54
C GLU A 1094 -40.91 -2.91 32.17
N SER A 1095 -40.21 -3.63 31.29
CA SER A 1095 -39.93 -3.15 29.93
C SER A 1095 -41.22 -2.97 29.11
N LEU A 1096 -42.18 -3.89 29.20
CA LEU A 1096 -43.47 -3.76 28.51
C LEU A 1096 -44.34 -2.63 29.05
N ARG A 1097 -44.27 -2.34 30.37
CA ARG A 1097 -44.93 -1.15 30.94
C ARG A 1097 -44.32 0.14 30.38
N LEU A 1098 -42.99 0.18 30.20
CA LEU A 1098 -42.33 1.32 29.56
C LEU A 1098 -42.72 1.42 28.08
N ALA A 1099 -42.80 0.30 27.35
CA ALA A 1099 -43.30 0.28 25.98
C ALA A 1099 -44.71 0.88 25.87
N VAL A 1100 -45.62 0.44 26.71
CA VAL A 1100 -47.00 0.96 26.80
C VAL A 1100 -47.03 2.44 27.16
N LYS A 1101 -46.20 2.87 28.13
CA LYS A 1101 -46.11 4.27 28.56
C LYS A 1101 -45.64 5.20 27.44
N HIS A 1102 -44.73 4.73 26.59
CA HIS A 1102 -44.10 5.53 25.55
C HIS A 1102 -44.78 5.39 24.18
N ALA A 1103 -45.62 4.37 23.98
CA ALA A 1103 -46.37 4.19 22.74
C ALA A 1103 -47.45 5.25 22.56
N THR A 1104 -47.72 5.61 21.31
CA THR A 1104 -48.99 6.26 20.95
C THR A 1104 -50.13 5.31 21.31
N LYS A 1105 -51.31 5.85 21.71
CA LYS A 1105 -52.50 5.07 22.13
C LYS A 1105 -53.02 4.06 21.08
N GLU A 1106 -52.37 3.97 19.93
CA GLU A 1106 -52.77 3.23 18.74
C GLU A 1106 -52.00 1.91 18.54
N ASN A 1107 -51.05 1.53 19.42
CA ASN A 1107 -50.41 0.21 19.35
C ASN A 1107 -51.00 -0.79 20.36
N PRO A 1108 -52.10 -1.48 20.02
CA PRO A 1108 -52.79 -2.41 20.91
C PRO A 1108 -51.93 -3.62 21.34
N PHE A 1109 -50.89 -3.96 20.58
CA PHE A 1109 -50.07 -5.14 20.83
C PHE A 1109 -49.32 -5.08 22.16
N TYR A 1110 -48.81 -3.91 22.53
CA TYR A 1110 -48.04 -3.73 23.76
C TYR A 1110 -48.91 -3.93 25.01
N TYR A 1111 -50.16 -3.46 24.95
CA TYR A 1111 -51.14 -3.66 26.01
C TYR A 1111 -51.54 -5.13 26.17
N TYR A 1112 -51.72 -5.83 25.04
CA TYR A 1112 -52.06 -7.24 25.06
C TYR A 1112 -50.96 -8.08 25.72
N LEU A 1113 -49.71 -7.97 25.27
CA LEU A 1113 -48.63 -8.78 25.81
C LEU A 1113 -48.39 -8.48 27.30
N LEU A 1114 -48.48 -7.20 27.70
CA LEU A 1114 -48.44 -6.82 29.10
C LEU A 1114 -49.57 -7.44 29.92
N SER A 1115 -50.80 -7.46 29.39
CA SER A 1115 -51.96 -8.06 30.06
C SER A 1115 -51.83 -9.58 30.22
N LEU A 1116 -51.32 -10.26 29.19
CA LEU A 1116 -51.07 -11.71 29.19
C LEU A 1116 -50.00 -12.08 30.22
N LEU A 1117 -48.89 -11.35 30.27
CA LEU A 1117 -47.85 -11.60 31.27
C LEU A 1117 -48.33 -11.27 32.69
N CYS A 1118 -49.19 -10.26 32.87
CA CYS A 1118 -49.81 -9.98 34.17
C CYS A 1118 -50.76 -11.09 34.62
N SER A 1119 -51.53 -11.69 33.70
CA SER A 1119 -52.47 -12.76 34.03
C SER A 1119 -51.73 -14.04 34.43
N VAL A 1120 -50.70 -14.42 33.67
CA VAL A 1120 -49.85 -15.60 33.93
C VAL A 1120 -49.07 -15.48 35.25
N ASN A 1121 -48.63 -14.28 35.64
CA ASN A 1121 -47.84 -14.05 36.85
C ASN A 1121 -48.68 -13.83 38.12
N SER A 1122 -50.01 -13.68 38.01
CA SER A 1122 -50.89 -13.55 39.17
C SER A 1122 -51.44 -14.92 39.58
N GLU A 1123 -51.26 -15.31 40.85
CA GLU A 1123 -51.66 -16.63 41.40
C GLU A 1123 -53.19 -16.90 41.42
N GLY A 1124 -54.00 -16.18 40.62
CA GLY A 1124 -55.46 -16.26 40.60
C GLY A 1124 -56.13 -16.15 39.23
N GLY A 1125 -55.41 -16.25 38.11
CA GLY A 1125 -55.95 -16.63 36.79
C GLY A 1125 -57.22 -15.92 36.31
N ASN A 1126 -57.36 -14.61 36.51
CA ASN A 1126 -58.53 -13.86 36.06
C ASN A 1126 -58.12 -12.76 35.07
N GLU A 1127 -57.89 -13.15 33.81
CA GLU A 1127 -57.53 -12.27 32.69
C GLU A 1127 -58.47 -11.05 32.59
N GLU A 1128 -59.75 -11.27 32.85
CA GLU A 1128 -60.82 -10.26 32.76
C GLU A 1128 -60.64 -9.10 33.77
N MET A 1129 -59.97 -9.35 34.91
CA MET A 1129 -59.71 -8.34 35.93
C MET A 1129 -58.61 -7.36 35.49
N TYR A 1130 -57.64 -7.82 34.69
CA TYR A 1130 -56.53 -6.98 34.22
C TYR A 1130 -56.91 -6.16 33.00
N PHE A 1131 -57.69 -6.71 32.06
CA PHE A 1131 -58.26 -5.94 30.95
C PHE A 1131 -59.12 -4.76 31.44
N LYS A 1132 -59.91 -4.95 32.51
CA LYS A 1132 -60.72 -3.88 33.14
C LYS A 1132 -59.92 -2.75 33.81
N LYS A 1133 -58.62 -2.93 34.05
CA LYS A 1133 -57.74 -1.91 34.67
C LYS A 1133 -56.97 -1.08 33.64
N ILE A 1134 -57.06 -1.41 32.35
CA ILE A 1134 -56.44 -0.62 31.28
C ILE A 1134 -57.37 0.57 31.00
N PRO A 1135 -56.90 1.83 31.12
CA PRO A 1135 -57.77 3.00 31.04
C PRO A 1135 -58.05 3.35 29.57
N TYR A 1136 -59.05 2.71 28.97
CA TYR A 1136 -59.67 3.12 27.71
C TYR A 1136 -61.16 3.37 27.92
N ASP A 1137 -61.74 4.32 27.18
CA ASP A 1137 -63.19 4.48 27.10
C ASP A 1137 -63.82 3.21 26.47
N ASN A 1138 -64.98 2.80 26.98
CA ASN A 1138 -65.58 1.48 26.71
C ASN A 1138 -65.81 1.13 25.22
N GLU A 1139 -65.95 2.12 24.32
CA GLU A 1139 -66.16 1.87 22.88
C GLU A 1139 -64.88 1.44 22.14
N ASP A 1140 -63.72 2.01 22.46
CA ASP A 1140 -62.45 1.64 21.82
C ASP A 1140 -61.96 0.26 22.30
N HIS A 1141 -62.30 -0.13 23.53
CA HIS A 1141 -61.98 -1.45 24.08
C HIS A 1141 -62.72 -2.59 23.37
N LEU A 1142 -63.99 -2.39 23.00
CA LEU A 1142 -64.78 -3.38 22.25
C LEU A 1142 -64.23 -3.55 20.83
N LYS A 1143 -63.92 -2.42 20.17
CA LYS A 1143 -63.33 -2.43 18.82
C LYS A 1143 -61.95 -3.09 18.81
N PHE A 1144 -61.12 -2.83 19.81
CA PHE A 1144 -59.82 -3.50 19.99
C PHE A 1144 -59.98 -5.03 20.15
N ARG A 1145 -60.91 -5.48 20.99
CA ARG A 1145 -61.18 -6.91 21.17
C ARG A 1145 -61.64 -7.56 19.87
N GLU A 1146 -62.50 -6.88 19.11
CA GLU A 1146 -62.97 -7.35 17.80
C GLU A 1146 -61.82 -7.43 16.77
N ASP A 1147 -61.00 -6.38 16.64
CA ASP A 1147 -59.86 -6.34 15.72
C ASP A 1147 -58.80 -7.42 16.08
N TYR A 1148 -58.58 -7.65 17.37
CA TYR A 1148 -57.71 -8.71 17.86
C TYR A 1148 -58.28 -10.11 17.60
N GLU A 1149 -59.58 -10.34 17.85
CA GLU A 1149 -60.23 -11.62 17.53
C GLU A 1149 -60.21 -11.89 16.02
N ILE A 1150 -60.32 -10.85 15.19
CA ILE A 1150 -60.19 -10.94 13.73
C ILE A 1150 -58.76 -11.32 13.35
N TRP A 1151 -57.74 -10.66 13.91
CA TRP A 1151 -56.34 -10.99 13.68
C TRP A 1151 -55.99 -12.41 14.14
N GLN A 1152 -56.40 -12.80 15.35
CA GLN A 1152 -56.18 -14.14 15.90
C GLN A 1152 -56.84 -15.22 15.02
N LYS A 1153 -58.08 -14.97 14.54
CA LYS A 1153 -58.75 -15.85 13.57
C LYS A 1153 -58.02 -15.90 12.24
N GLN A 1154 -57.43 -14.80 11.77
CA GLN A 1154 -56.63 -14.77 10.53
C GLN A 1154 -55.32 -15.56 10.70
N CYS A 1155 -54.58 -15.37 11.79
CA CYS A 1155 -53.35 -16.12 12.10
C CYS A 1155 -53.61 -17.63 12.26
N LEU A 1156 -54.68 -18.01 12.98
CA LEU A 1156 -55.06 -19.42 13.15
C LEU A 1156 -55.54 -20.08 11.84
N LYS A 1157 -56.17 -19.30 10.94
CA LYS A 1157 -56.63 -19.78 9.63
C LYS A 1157 -55.51 -19.89 8.59
N HIS A 1158 -54.39 -19.18 8.79
CA HIS A 1158 -53.24 -19.13 7.89
C HIS A 1158 -52.03 -20.00 8.32
N LYS A 1159 -52.20 -20.95 9.25
CA LYS A 1159 -51.18 -21.94 9.67
C LYS A 1159 -50.54 -22.79 8.55
N LYS A 1160 -50.86 -22.57 7.27
CA LYS A 1160 -50.26 -23.24 6.09
C LYS A 1160 -49.63 -22.31 5.05
N GLU A 1161 -49.83 -20.99 5.12
CA GLU A 1161 -49.22 -20.03 4.18
C GLU A 1161 -48.90 -18.74 4.95
N GLU A 1162 -47.60 -18.42 5.10
CA GLU A 1162 -47.08 -17.32 5.92
C GLU A 1162 -47.65 -15.93 5.52
N PRO A 1163 -48.09 -15.14 6.51
CA PRO A 1163 -47.83 -13.70 6.45
C PRO A 1163 -47.19 -13.21 7.75
N ILE A 1164 -45.99 -12.66 7.65
CA ILE A 1164 -45.38 -11.85 8.73
C ILE A 1164 -46.03 -10.47 8.64
N ILE A 1165 -47.11 -10.23 9.38
CA ILE A 1165 -47.50 -8.86 9.73
C ILE A 1165 -46.61 -8.48 10.91
N ASN A 1166 -45.68 -7.55 10.67
CA ASN A 1166 -44.84 -7.01 11.72
C ASN A 1166 -45.72 -6.22 12.70
N PRO A 1167 -45.77 -6.56 14.01
CA PRO A 1167 -46.60 -5.87 15.01
C PRO A 1167 -46.30 -4.36 15.12
N HIS A 1168 -45.21 -3.86 14.53
CA HIS A 1168 -44.87 -2.44 14.47
C HIS A 1168 -45.57 -1.64 13.34
N ASP A 1169 -46.16 -2.29 12.33
CA ASP A 1169 -46.76 -1.61 11.16
C ASP A 1169 -48.22 -1.13 11.40
N TYR A 1170 -48.80 -1.41 12.57
CA TYR A 1170 -50.21 -1.13 12.86
C TYR A 1170 -50.55 0.38 12.90
N SER A 1171 -49.57 1.26 13.17
CA SER A 1171 -49.77 2.72 13.19
C SER A 1171 -49.98 3.36 11.81
N ILE A 1172 -49.67 2.65 10.72
CA ILE A 1172 -49.73 3.19 9.34
C ILE A 1172 -51.10 2.93 8.69
N ILE A 1173 -51.87 1.97 9.21
CA ILE A 1173 -53.13 1.51 8.59
C ILE A 1173 -54.30 2.48 8.86
N THR A 1174 -54.22 3.36 9.86
CA THR A 1174 -55.33 4.22 10.28
C THR A 1174 -55.41 5.58 9.58
N THR A 1175 -54.45 5.99 8.74
CA THR A 1175 -54.44 7.33 8.11
C THR A 1175 -54.45 7.38 6.57
N GLY A 1176 -54.56 6.24 5.87
CA GLY A 1176 -54.57 6.19 4.40
C GLY A 1176 -55.97 6.25 3.78
N THR A 1177 -56.31 7.36 3.12
CA THR A 1177 -57.48 7.48 2.23
C THR A 1177 -57.42 6.46 1.09
N PHE A 1178 -58.32 5.47 1.09
CA PHE A 1178 -58.50 4.52 -0.01
C PHE A 1178 -59.17 5.19 -1.21
N SER A 1179 -58.45 5.36 -2.32
CA SER A 1179 -59.06 5.65 -3.61
C SER A 1179 -59.78 4.40 -4.14
N THR A 1180 -61.07 4.57 -4.38
CA THR A 1180 -62.00 3.61 -4.98
C THR A 1180 -61.48 2.96 -6.27
N THR A 1181 -61.41 1.63 -6.30
CA THR A 1181 -62.04 0.77 -7.33
C THR A 1181 -61.67 -0.69 -7.12
N ARG A 1182 -62.60 -1.51 -6.58
CA ARG A 1182 -62.96 -2.82 -7.15
C ARG A 1182 -64.17 -3.41 -6.41
N LYS A 1183 -65.07 -3.97 -7.23
CA LYS A 1183 -66.44 -4.37 -6.96
C LYS A 1183 -66.55 -5.48 -5.91
N LEU A 1184 -67.52 -5.31 -5.01
CA LEU A 1184 -68.11 -6.36 -4.17
C LEU A 1184 -68.76 -7.45 -5.02
N VAL A 1185 -68.56 -8.71 -4.63
CA VAL A 1185 -69.49 -9.81 -4.87
C VAL A 1185 -69.70 -10.51 -3.52
N LEU A 1186 -70.92 -10.42 -3.01
CA LEU A 1186 -71.44 -11.17 -1.85
C LEU A 1186 -71.61 -12.65 -2.21
N PRO A 1187 -71.64 -13.54 -1.20
CA PRO A 1187 -72.80 -14.43 -1.14
C PRO A 1187 -73.46 -14.51 0.24
N THR A 1188 -74.75 -14.81 0.13
CA THR A 1188 -75.87 -14.82 1.07
C THR A 1188 -75.85 -15.93 2.13
N LYS A 1189 -76.48 -15.62 3.27
CA LYS A 1189 -76.93 -16.53 4.35
C LYS A 1189 -77.98 -17.56 3.89
N LYS A 1190 -77.98 -18.74 4.52
CA LYS A 1190 -79.07 -19.43 5.28
C LYS A 1190 -78.58 -20.84 5.67
N VAL A 1191 -78.46 -21.20 6.96
CA VAL A 1191 -79.49 -21.77 7.88
C VAL A 1191 -80.29 -22.91 7.21
N VAL A 1192 -79.82 -24.17 7.32
CA VAL A 1192 -80.08 -25.19 8.36
C VAL A 1192 -78.86 -26.10 8.41
#